data_AF-A0A920ALM5-F1
#
_entry.id   AF-A0A920ALM5-F1
#
_cell.length_a   1.000
_cell.length_b   1.000
_cell.length_c   1.000
_cell.angle_alpha   90.00
_cell.angle_beta   90.00
_cell.angle_gamma   90.00
#
_symmetry.space_group_name_H-M   'P 1'
#
loop_
_entity.id
_entity.type
_entity.pdbx_description
1 polymer ?
#
loop_
_entity_poly.entity_id
_entity_poly.type
_entity_poly.pdbx_seq_one_letter_code
_entity_poly.pdbx_strand_id
1 'polypeptide(L)'
;MSESPSENMESQSSDAAIEEAIHKLQVESWRKGEEGLQFRVCYLMLELATERDAPNQWKLNKRSIDIDLLDRAMRREEETILNLLENEGLLWNKLGINPVWQNGTEIQPSPFRYGDIIFICFSVPHWIKATERKKFTAKGALILKQYRKDNPTAMIIAVSDQPGFKLSKDPLFAQWSDIGKETSGVGKAGTITRMVAQQLTSQATMQSYLQETHTTHKLQSQLRQQQLQEHVDGLQALQTDFNLLVIIHPGLYDTHAKRIWNQLSSLHFRSVEVRQQNEVRPEQLRQFDFFVLVQCGFPEKFRQLREFQRIARRIYRFDGELPAKLPQIRSREFYIRNALEDKYLRIIEKVNKRKKDEKFLFLQDKYQEQWKLILDKNNNIQQINQLQLKLKQFAEGYYALIETVLMEATQQVHEGSRFGGVMKNLTRFLIVDDFNPAILDYLVKRRFARKNLNYMSSLEMFQHFNRFKAEHSQLKSAQSYQMFMRNDPLFANYEVVVINAWNFETNGSLEVKLRIAPPPEETADSPSIARDIVLGSRNLNQLLDTDRDELYQSLAAGNSKKSEQGQEVVFMLENLISNADLITSGRMMGVKKGRLYNLFQLEEEMKRLSESLRNEKFQEEEGVEEDSDPGVEAETEMVEESKVEEDSNWFMPIIRYQVDILYVIAMACSIRWQGLTENKKACQYIEEEGKRTGEGSAEILQRALVHAISHEKDIPEAGVLAAFPDMGGSRFVYGRVLPGRSEMLEPEFALYLIDMRHFQAREVIEFLRMRNRSPIAHVPVLLYVPPGVELTREEDAMLGRLIGVRAGEEVNGLPVPYRINDLENTERIKNLIQGILKIDDDMIQQGGFSAESDFLEDHETQERIIFSVTGRTLLFL
;
A
#
# COMPACT_ATOMS: atom_id res chain seq x y z
N MET A 1 -6.54 -50.52 66.45
CA MET A 1 -7.64 -49.85 65.74
C MET A 1 -7.87 -48.50 66.37
N SER A 2 -7.43 -47.45 65.69
CA SER A 2 -7.90 -46.07 65.82
C SER A 2 -7.20 -45.30 64.69
N GLU A 3 -7.73 -45.46 63.48
CA GLU A 3 -7.40 -44.60 62.35
C GLU A 3 -7.85 -43.19 62.69
N SER A 4 -6.92 -42.24 62.64
CA SER A 4 -7.18 -40.80 62.74
C SER A 4 -7.72 -40.30 61.39
N PRO A 5 -8.99 -39.86 61.28
CA PRO A 5 -9.60 -39.49 60.00
C PRO A 5 -9.17 -38.11 59.46
N SER A 6 -8.36 -37.35 60.19
CA SER A 6 -8.10 -35.93 59.91
C SER A 6 -7.02 -35.67 58.85
N GLU A 7 -6.00 -36.53 58.72
CA GLU A 7 -4.96 -36.36 57.67
C GLU A 7 -5.45 -36.78 56.26
N ASN A 8 -6.46 -37.67 56.19
CA ASN A 8 -7.06 -38.09 54.92
C ASN A 8 -8.06 -37.06 54.35
N MET A 9 -8.70 -36.22 55.20
CA MET A 9 -9.65 -35.21 54.71
C MET A 9 -8.98 -33.94 54.18
N GLU A 10 -7.85 -33.50 54.75
CA GLU A 10 -7.10 -32.34 54.23
C GLU A 10 -6.33 -32.65 52.93
N SER A 11 -5.84 -33.89 52.76
CA SER A 11 -5.19 -34.35 51.53
C SER A 11 -6.19 -34.56 50.39
N GLN A 12 -7.37 -35.13 50.66
CA GLN A 12 -8.45 -35.28 49.66
C GLN A 12 -9.03 -33.93 49.18
N SER A 13 -9.09 -32.92 50.06
CA SER A 13 -9.53 -31.56 49.69
C SER A 13 -8.52 -30.85 48.78
N SER A 14 -7.22 -31.15 48.91
CA SER A 14 -6.14 -30.60 48.09
C SER A 14 -6.14 -31.23 46.69
N ASP A 15 -6.30 -32.55 46.62
CA ASP A 15 -6.23 -33.30 45.36
C ASP A 15 -7.43 -33.00 44.45
N ALA A 16 -8.65 -32.87 45.00
CA ALA A 16 -9.83 -32.48 44.23
C ALA A 16 -9.71 -31.06 43.62
N ALA A 17 -9.09 -30.13 44.34
CA ALA A 17 -8.85 -28.77 43.83
C ALA A 17 -7.79 -28.75 42.71
N ILE A 18 -6.78 -29.64 42.78
CA ILE A 18 -5.78 -29.81 41.72
C ILE A 18 -6.42 -30.46 40.49
N GLU A 19 -7.24 -31.50 40.66
CA GLU A 19 -8.00 -32.14 39.59
C GLU A 19 -8.92 -31.14 38.87
N GLU A 20 -9.66 -30.31 39.62
CA GLU A 20 -10.51 -29.28 39.04
C GLU A 20 -9.71 -28.21 38.28
N ALA A 21 -8.57 -27.77 38.84
CA ALA A 21 -7.69 -26.79 38.19
C ALA A 21 -7.10 -27.34 36.87
N ILE A 22 -6.69 -28.60 36.86
CA ILE A 22 -6.15 -29.27 35.68
C ILE A 22 -7.23 -29.49 34.63
N HIS A 23 -8.41 -29.93 35.03
CA HIS A 23 -9.54 -30.06 34.13
C HIS A 23 -9.90 -28.71 33.47
N LYS A 24 -9.92 -27.62 34.24
CA LYS A 24 -10.12 -26.27 33.69
C LYS A 24 -9.02 -25.90 32.69
N LEU A 25 -7.75 -26.10 33.03
CA LEU A 25 -6.63 -25.84 32.11
C LEU A 25 -6.70 -26.68 30.83
N GLN A 26 -7.13 -27.94 30.93
CA GLN A 26 -7.31 -28.85 29.80
C GLN A 26 -8.44 -28.38 28.87
N VAL A 27 -9.61 -28.04 29.43
CA VAL A 27 -10.74 -27.50 28.65
C VAL A 27 -10.37 -26.18 28.00
N GLU A 28 -9.68 -25.28 28.71
CA GLU A 28 -9.17 -24.04 28.14
C GLU A 28 -8.18 -24.27 27.01
N SER A 29 -7.26 -25.22 27.17
CA SER A 29 -6.29 -25.64 26.15
C SER A 29 -6.99 -26.14 24.89
N TRP A 30 -8.02 -26.99 25.02
CA TRP A 30 -8.84 -27.45 23.88
C TRP A 30 -9.68 -26.33 23.25
N ARG A 31 -10.28 -25.43 24.04
CA ARG A 31 -10.99 -24.24 23.53
C ARG A 31 -10.05 -23.29 22.78
N LYS A 32 -8.76 -23.26 23.15
CA LYS A 32 -7.66 -22.57 22.42
C LYS A 32 -7.12 -23.38 21.23
N GLY A 33 -7.60 -24.63 21.05
CA GLY A 33 -7.30 -25.54 19.95
C GLY A 33 -6.01 -26.36 20.07
N GLU A 34 -5.44 -26.43 21.26
CA GLU A 34 -4.28 -27.28 21.56
C GLU A 34 -4.69 -28.76 21.66
N GLU A 35 -3.72 -29.68 21.64
CA GLU A 35 -4.02 -31.13 21.70
C GLU A 35 -4.34 -31.61 23.12
N GLY A 36 -3.85 -30.88 24.13
CA GLY A 36 -4.02 -31.13 25.55
C GLY A 36 -2.81 -30.66 26.36
N LEU A 37 -2.87 -30.87 27.68
CA LEU A 37 -1.79 -30.52 28.58
C LEU A 37 -0.57 -31.44 28.41
N GLN A 38 0.61 -30.85 28.49
CA GLN A 38 1.89 -31.56 28.49
C GLN A 38 2.68 -31.19 29.73
N PHE A 39 3.46 -32.13 30.25
CA PHE A 39 4.47 -31.87 31.27
C PHE A 39 5.83 -32.35 30.76
N ARG A 40 6.76 -31.41 30.54
CA ARG A 40 8.09 -31.72 30.02
C ARG A 40 9.10 -31.51 31.14
N VAL A 41 9.85 -32.56 31.46
CA VAL A 41 11.06 -32.42 32.29
C VAL A 41 12.23 -32.18 31.34
N CYS A 42 12.63 -30.92 31.24
CA CYS A 42 13.64 -30.45 30.31
C CYS A 42 15.01 -30.42 30.98
N TYR A 43 16.04 -31.00 30.36
CA TYR A 43 17.42 -30.89 30.85
C TYR A 43 18.35 -30.19 29.86
N LEU A 44 19.28 -29.39 30.37
CA LEU A 44 20.29 -28.69 29.59
C LEU A 44 21.68 -29.16 30.00
N MET A 45 22.53 -29.46 29.01
CA MET A 45 23.96 -29.75 29.21
C MET A 45 24.76 -28.75 28.38
N LEU A 46 25.38 -27.79 29.08
CA LEU A 46 25.99 -26.63 28.47
C LEU A 46 27.41 -26.47 28.98
N GLU A 47 28.34 -26.15 28.08
CA GLU A 47 29.68 -25.72 28.44
C GLU A 47 29.79 -24.23 28.13
N LEU A 48 30.19 -23.45 29.12
CA LEU A 48 30.56 -22.06 28.94
C LEU A 48 32.06 -22.03 28.61
N ALA A 49 32.38 -21.87 27.33
CA ALA A 49 33.76 -21.80 26.84
C ALA A 49 34.12 -20.36 26.45
N THR A 50 35.41 -20.05 26.47
CA THR A 50 35.93 -18.76 26.00
C THR A 50 36.60 -18.94 24.65
N GLU A 51 36.34 -18.05 23.70
CA GLU A 51 36.98 -18.12 22.39
C GLU A 51 38.45 -17.69 22.48
N ARG A 52 39.31 -18.41 21.77
CA ARG A 52 40.77 -18.20 21.78
C ARG A 52 41.14 -16.82 21.24
N ASP A 53 40.42 -16.36 20.23
CA ASP A 53 40.68 -15.09 19.52
C ASP A 53 39.91 -13.91 20.11
N ALA A 54 38.91 -14.18 20.96
CA ALA A 54 38.11 -13.19 21.68
C ALA A 54 37.90 -13.62 23.14
N PRO A 55 38.90 -13.48 24.04
CA PRO A 55 38.84 -13.94 25.44
C PRO A 55 37.71 -13.31 26.27
N ASN A 56 37.14 -12.21 25.77
CA ASN A 56 36.05 -11.48 26.39
C ASN A 56 34.66 -12.01 26.01
N GLN A 57 34.56 -12.80 24.94
CA GLN A 57 33.33 -13.42 24.45
C GLN A 57 33.24 -14.86 24.98
N TRP A 58 32.13 -15.15 25.65
CA TRP A 58 31.78 -16.51 26.07
C TRP A 58 30.83 -17.09 25.04
N LYS A 59 31.06 -18.35 24.69
CA LYS A 59 30.17 -19.11 23.82
C LYS A 59 29.63 -20.30 24.57
N LEU A 60 28.32 -20.51 24.44
CA LEU A 60 27.67 -21.73 24.87
C LEU A 60 28.02 -22.82 23.87
N ASN A 61 28.73 -23.82 24.34
CA ASN A 61 29.10 -25.00 23.59
C ASN A 61 28.25 -26.18 24.05
N LYS A 62 27.82 -27.00 23.08
CA LYS A 62 27.04 -28.22 23.29
C LYS A 62 27.86 -29.50 23.09
N ARG A 63 29.15 -29.37 22.76
CA ARG A 63 30.06 -30.49 22.48
C ARG A 63 31.39 -30.26 23.18
N SER A 64 31.57 -30.96 24.29
CA SER A 64 32.81 -30.95 25.06
C SER A 64 33.01 -32.32 25.71
N ILE A 65 34.22 -32.60 26.16
CA ILE A 65 34.54 -33.87 26.84
C ILE A 65 33.66 -34.04 28.10
N ASP A 66 33.40 -32.95 28.82
CA ASP A 66 32.55 -32.96 30.01
C ASP A 66 31.08 -33.20 29.66
N ILE A 67 30.60 -32.60 28.56
CA ILE A 67 29.25 -32.88 28.04
C ILE A 67 29.15 -34.35 27.59
N ASP A 68 30.16 -34.90 26.92
CA ASP A 68 30.18 -36.30 26.48
C ASP A 68 30.23 -37.28 27.67
N LEU A 69 30.81 -36.87 28.80
CA LEU A 69 30.79 -37.64 30.04
C LEU A 69 29.41 -37.59 30.71
N LEU A 70 28.78 -36.42 30.75
CA LEU A 70 27.41 -36.24 31.25
C LEU A 70 26.40 -37.01 30.41
N ASP A 71 26.50 -36.93 29.08
CA ASP A 71 25.63 -37.66 28.16
C ASP A 71 25.74 -39.18 28.36
N ARG A 72 26.95 -39.70 28.58
CA ARG A 72 27.15 -41.11 28.94
C ARG A 72 26.53 -41.48 30.29
N ALA A 73 26.54 -40.58 31.27
CA ALA A 73 25.88 -40.82 32.54
C ALA A 73 24.35 -40.80 32.41
N MET A 74 23.82 -39.86 31.61
CA MET A 74 22.41 -39.74 31.26
C MET A 74 21.88 -41.04 30.63
N ARG A 75 22.54 -41.54 29.58
CA ARG A 75 22.13 -42.77 28.88
C ARG A 75 22.12 -44.02 29.76
N ARG A 76 22.95 -44.07 30.82
CA ARG A 76 22.95 -45.21 31.76
C ARG A 76 21.72 -45.24 32.66
N GLU A 77 21.12 -44.09 32.94
CA GLU A 77 19.95 -43.97 33.80
C GLU A 77 18.64 -43.77 33.02
N GLU A 78 18.72 -43.56 31.70
CA GLU A 78 17.58 -43.26 30.83
C GLU A 78 16.43 -44.27 30.97
N GLU A 79 16.71 -45.57 30.94
CA GLU A 79 15.69 -46.62 31.15
C GLU A 79 15.02 -46.50 32.53
N THR A 80 15.78 -46.15 33.57
CA THR A 80 15.22 -46.00 34.93
C THR A 80 14.37 -44.73 35.05
N ILE A 81 14.77 -43.67 34.34
CA ILE A 81 13.99 -42.42 34.23
C ILE A 81 12.69 -42.69 33.49
N LEU A 82 12.71 -43.37 32.35
CA LEU A 82 11.50 -43.71 31.59
C LEU A 82 10.53 -44.55 32.44
N ASN A 83 11.02 -45.59 33.13
CA ASN A 83 10.21 -46.38 34.06
C ASN A 83 9.59 -45.54 35.20
N LEU A 84 10.27 -44.49 35.66
CA LEU A 84 9.72 -43.57 36.66
C LEU A 84 8.59 -42.71 36.07
N LEU A 85 8.73 -42.25 34.83
CA LEU A 85 7.73 -41.44 34.14
C LEU A 85 6.46 -42.24 33.81
N GLU A 86 6.58 -43.53 33.53
CA GLU A 86 5.46 -44.44 33.24
C GLU A 86 4.72 -44.95 34.49
N ASN A 87 5.21 -44.64 35.68
CA ASN A 87 4.64 -45.14 36.93
C ASN A 87 3.21 -44.60 37.16
N GLU A 88 2.20 -45.47 37.15
CA GLU A 88 0.79 -45.12 37.40
C GLU A 88 0.55 -44.45 38.76
N GLY A 89 1.43 -44.67 39.74
CA GLY A 89 1.38 -44.03 41.05
C GLY A 89 1.75 -42.54 41.03
N LEU A 90 2.37 -42.05 39.95
CA LEU A 90 2.77 -40.66 39.78
C LEU A 90 1.53 -39.77 39.62
N LEU A 91 1.47 -38.67 40.38
CA LEU A 91 0.32 -37.75 40.37
C LEU A 91 -0.05 -37.28 38.96
N TRP A 92 0.95 -36.92 38.14
CA TRP A 92 0.76 -36.48 36.76
C TRP A 92 0.01 -37.51 35.89
N ASN A 93 0.38 -38.80 35.99
CA ASN A 93 -0.25 -39.87 35.22
C ASN A 93 -1.69 -40.14 35.69
N LYS A 94 -1.97 -40.05 37.00
CA LYS A 94 -3.34 -40.14 37.54
C LYS A 94 -4.25 -39.04 37.01
N LEU A 95 -3.65 -37.86 36.76
CA LEU A 95 -4.32 -36.70 36.19
C LEU A 95 -4.40 -36.74 34.65
N GLY A 96 -3.93 -37.83 34.02
CA GLY A 96 -3.93 -37.99 32.57
C GLY A 96 -2.84 -37.20 31.83
N ILE A 97 -1.86 -36.63 32.54
CA ILE A 97 -0.74 -35.87 31.96
C ILE A 97 0.50 -36.74 32.03
N ASN A 98 0.90 -37.34 30.91
CA ASN A 98 2.10 -38.19 30.86
C ASN A 98 3.38 -37.34 30.76
N PRO A 99 4.27 -37.34 31.78
CA PRO A 99 5.49 -36.56 31.74
C PRO A 99 6.49 -37.09 30.72
N VAL A 100 7.22 -36.19 30.06
CA VAL A 100 8.22 -36.54 29.05
C VAL A 100 9.60 -36.06 29.44
N TRP A 101 10.61 -36.92 29.31
CA TRP A 101 12.03 -36.59 29.46
C TRP A 101 12.61 -36.06 28.15
N GLN A 102 13.13 -34.82 28.12
CA GLN A 102 13.64 -34.22 26.87
C GLN A 102 14.91 -33.39 27.04
N ASN A 103 15.81 -33.49 26.06
CA ASN A 103 16.99 -32.64 25.95
C ASN A 103 16.58 -31.24 25.50
N GLY A 104 16.74 -30.26 26.39
CA GLY A 104 16.42 -28.86 26.15
C GLY A 104 17.16 -28.25 24.97
N THR A 105 18.35 -28.74 24.61
CA THR A 105 19.12 -28.22 23.46
C THR A 105 18.56 -28.65 22.10
N GLU A 106 17.65 -29.62 22.08
CA GLU A 106 17.01 -30.13 20.86
C GLU A 106 15.66 -29.47 20.59
N ILE A 107 15.00 -28.97 21.64
CA ILE A 107 13.63 -28.44 21.57
C ILE A 107 13.54 -26.91 21.67
N GLN A 108 14.67 -26.20 21.77
CA GLN A 108 14.71 -24.75 21.76
C GLN A 108 15.96 -24.22 21.02
N PRO A 109 15.90 -23.05 20.37
CA PRO A 109 17.05 -22.46 19.70
C PRO A 109 18.10 -21.89 20.67
N SER A 110 19.35 -21.82 20.21
CA SER A 110 20.44 -21.10 20.89
C SER A 110 20.01 -19.64 21.13
N PRO A 111 20.19 -19.07 22.34
CA PRO A 111 21.16 -19.46 23.37
C PRO A 111 20.65 -20.43 24.47
N PHE A 112 19.59 -21.23 24.24
CA PHE A 112 19.07 -22.24 25.19
C PHE A 112 18.74 -21.70 26.59
N ARG A 113 17.59 -21.06 26.77
CA ARG A 113 17.25 -20.35 28.02
C ARG A 113 16.54 -21.19 29.07
N TYR A 114 15.84 -22.25 28.68
CA TYR A 114 14.84 -22.91 29.52
C TYR A 114 15.20 -24.36 29.84
N GLY A 115 15.14 -24.74 31.11
CA GLY A 115 15.37 -26.11 31.57
C GLY A 115 15.05 -26.30 33.05
N ASP A 116 14.62 -27.49 33.43
CA ASP A 116 14.31 -27.89 34.81
C ASP A 116 15.53 -28.47 35.53
N ILE A 117 16.44 -29.09 34.76
CA ILE A 117 17.73 -29.59 35.24
C ILE A 117 18.83 -29.03 34.34
N ILE A 118 19.66 -28.13 34.84
CA ILE A 118 20.63 -27.38 34.04
C ILE A 118 22.04 -27.72 34.51
N PHE A 119 22.80 -28.43 33.70
CA PHE A 119 24.23 -28.68 33.89
C PHE A 119 25.03 -27.62 33.13
N ILE A 120 25.80 -26.81 33.86
CA ILE A 120 26.69 -25.78 33.26
C ILE A 120 28.13 -26.06 33.66
N CYS A 121 28.95 -26.46 32.70
CA CYS A 121 30.39 -26.59 32.87
C CYS A 121 31.08 -25.25 32.57
N PHE A 122 31.87 -24.74 33.52
CA PHE A 122 32.69 -23.56 33.38
C PHE A 122 34.11 -23.97 32.98
N SER A 123 34.38 -23.89 31.69
CA SER A 123 35.69 -24.22 31.11
C SER A 123 36.52 -22.95 30.98
N VAL A 124 37.43 -22.74 31.94
CA VAL A 124 38.39 -21.63 31.89
C VAL A 124 39.67 -22.15 31.23
N PRO A 125 40.20 -21.54 30.16
CA PRO A 125 41.43 -22.01 29.55
C PRO A 125 42.63 -21.92 30.49
N HIS A 126 43.53 -22.90 30.37
CA HIS A 126 44.76 -23.00 31.18
C HIS A 126 45.68 -21.77 31.07
N TRP A 127 45.56 -20.98 29.99
CA TRP A 127 46.39 -19.79 29.73
C TRP A 127 45.88 -18.52 30.42
N ILE A 128 44.72 -18.56 31.09
CA ILE A 128 44.17 -17.41 31.84
C ILE A 128 44.86 -17.27 33.20
N LYS A 129 45.38 -16.06 33.47
CA LYS A 129 46.13 -15.75 34.70
C LYS A 129 45.22 -15.72 35.93
N ALA A 130 45.77 -16.07 37.09
CA ALA A 130 45.05 -16.08 38.36
C ALA A 130 44.37 -14.73 38.71
N THR A 131 44.96 -13.60 38.30
CA THR A 131 44.42 -12.25 38.50
C THR A 131 43.20 -11.94 37.63
N GLU A 132 43.08 -12.58 36.46
CA GLU A 132 41.97 -12.39 35.52
C GLU A 132 40.78 -13.29 35.86
N ARG A 133 40.99 -14.38 36.60
CA ARG A 133 39.96 -15.36 37.01
C ARG A 133 38.73 -14.70 37.65
N LYS A 134 38.91 -13.67 38.48
CA LYS A 134 37.79 -12.92 39.11
C LYS A 134 36.81 -12.31 38.10
N LYS A 135 37.30 -11.88 36.92
CA LYS A 135 36.44 -11.34 35.84
C LYS A 135 35.60 -12.44 35.18
N PHE A 136 36.17 -13.64 35.04
CA PHE A 136 35.46 -14.81 34.52
C PHE A 136 34.40 -15.31 35.51
N THR A 137 34.75 -15.36 36.81
CA THR A 137 33.82 -15.65 37.91
C THR A 137 32.61 -14.71 37.90
N ALA A 138 32.83 -13.40 37.79
CA ALA A 138 31.77 -12.40 37.78
C ALA A 138 30.84 -12.53 36.56
N LYS A 139 31.40 -12.80 35.37
CA LYS A 139 30.59 -13.06 34.15
C LYS A 139 29.79 -14.36 34.26
N GLY A 140 30.38 -15.43 34.78
CA GLY A 140 29.68 -16.69 35.03
C GLY A 140 28.52 -16.52 36.00
N ALA A 141 28.71 -15.75 37.07
CA ALA A 141 27.64 -15.41 38.02
C ALA A 141 26.51 -14.61 37.37
N LEU A 142 26.79 -13.67 36.46
CA LEU A 142 25.76 -12.94 35.71
C LEU A 142 24.92 -13.89 34.82
N ILE A 143 25.57 -14.85 34.17
CA ILE A 143 24.88 -15.85 33.34
C ILE A 143 24.00 -16.74 34.20
N LEU A 144 24.50 -17.27 35.33
CA LEU A 144 23.67 -18.08 36.24
C LEU A 144 22.51 -17.28 36.85
N LYS A 145 22.72 -15.99 37.14
CA LYS A 145 21.64 -15.10 37.59
C LYS A 145 20.53 -14.99 36.54
N GLN A 146 20.89 -14.91 35.26
CA GLN A 146 19.92 -14.90 34.16
C GLN A 146 19.19 -16.24 34.07
N TYR A 147 19.90 -17.38 34.12
CA TYR A 147 19.28 -18.71 34.09
C TYR A 147 18.34 -18.95 35.28
N ARG A 148 18.68 -18.48 36.50
CA ARG A 148 17.79 -18.57 37.65
C ARG A 148 16.54 -17.70 37.49
N LYS A 149 16.71 -16.49 36.95
CA LYS A 149 15.58 -15.59 36.68
C LYS A 149 14.61 -16.23 35.67
N ASP A 150 15.16 -16.84 34.62
CA ASP A 150 14.38 -17.48 33.57
C ASP A 150 13.79 -18.83 34.03
N ASN A 151 14.42 -19.51 35.02
CA ASN A 151 14.02 -20.82 35.53
C ASN A 151 14.02 -20.86 37.08
N PRO A 152 12.97 -20.33 37.73
CA PRO A 152 12.94 -20.17 39.20
C PRO A 152 12.99 -21.50 39.97
N THR A 153 12.37 -22.55 39.45
CA THR A 153 12.23 -23.87 40.07
C THR A 153 13.31 -24.88 39.62
N ALA A 154 14.18 -24.48 38.70
CA ALA A 154 15.17 -25.38 38.11
C ALA A 154 16.30 -25.73 39.08
N MET A 155 16.77 -26.97 38.98
CA MET A 155 18.01 -27.42 39.60
C MET A 155 19.18 -27.06 38.71
N ILE A 156 20.03 -26.13 39.17
CA ILE A 156 21.20 -25.67 38.42
C ILE A 156 22.47 -26.28 39.03
N ILE A 157 23.17 -27.09 38.24
CA ILE A 157 24.37 -27.83 38.60
C ILE A 157 25.53 -27.21 37.82
N ALA A 158 26.27 -26.35 38.51
CA ALA A 158 27.45 -25.70 37.95
C ALA A 158 28.71 -26.46 38.33
N VAL A 159 29.53 -26.81 37.34
CA VAL A 159 30.78 -27.56 37.50
C VAL A 159 31.93 -26.75 36.93
N SER A 160 33.12 -26.84 37.52
CA SER A 160 34.33 -26.32 36.88
C SER A 160 35.40 -27.40 36.83
N ASP A 161 36.08 -27.46 35.69
CA ASP A 161 37.19 -28.36 35.37
C ASP A 161 38.52 -27.90 35.99
N GLN A 162 38.61 -26.65 36.48
CA GLN A 162 39.86 -26.01 36.84
C GLN A 162 40.27 -26.18 38.32
N PRO A 163 41.49 -26.69 38.59
CA PRO A 163 42.05 -26.71 39.94
C PRO A 163 42.17 -25.31 40.54
N GLY A 164 41.43 -25.07 41.63
CA GLY A 164 41.39 -23.78 42.34
C GLY A 164 40.20 -22.88 42.00
N PHE A 165 39.33 -23.28 41.05
CA PHE A 165 38.08 -22.60 40.75
C PHE A 165 36.89 -23.35 41.37
N LYS A 166 36.80 -23.34 42.71
CA LYS A 166 35.69 -23.96 43.44
C LYS A 166 34.54 -22.96 43.58
N LEU A 167 33.53 -23.06 42.73
CA LEU A 167 32.33 -22.23 42.76
C LEU A 167 31.67 -22.20 44.15
N SER A 168 31.63 -23.35 44.82
CA SER A 168 31.09 -23.53 46.18
C SER A 168 31.75 -22.67 47.25
N LYS A 169 32.99 -22.19 47.00
CA LYS A 169 33.79 -21.39 47.95
C LYS A 169 33.86 -19.91 47.57
N ASP A 170 33.29 -19.51 46.43
CA ASP A 170 33.34 -18.13 45.97
C ASP A 170 32.12 -17.33 46.48
N PRO A 171 32.30 -16.15 47.11
CA PRO A 171 31.20 -15.35 47.66
C PRO A 171 30.09 -15.00 46.65
N LEU A 172 30.42 -14.89 45.35
CA LEU A 172 29.42 -14.56 44.32
C LEU A 172 28.41 -15.69 44.08
N PHE A 173 28.74 -16.93 44.45
CA PHE A 173 27.88 -18.11 44.28
C PHE A 173 27.29 -18.59 45.61
N ALA A 174 27.82 -18.14 46.76
CA ALA A 174 27.34 -18.49 48.10
C ALA A 174 25.86 -18.15 48.35
N GLN A 175 25.30 -17.21 47.58
CA GLN A 175 23.87 -16.85 47.62
C GLN A 175 22.94 -17.94 47.06
N TRP A 176 23.47 -18.94 46.37
CA TRP A 176 22.70 -20.02 45.76
C TRP A 176 23.09 -21.35 46.42
N SER A 177 22.22 -21.88 47.28
CA SER A 177 22.48 -23.06 48.11
C SER A 177 22.54 -24.39 47.34
N ASP A 178 22.06 -24.39 46.11
CA ASP A 178 22.02 -25.51 45.15
C ASP A 178 23.14 -25.44 44.09
N ILE A 179 23.61 -24.23 43.76
CA ILE A 179 24.71 -23.98 42.82
C ILE A 179 26.04 -24.21 43.56
N GLY A 180 26.52 -25.45 43.57
CA GLY A 180 27.79 -25.78 44.22
C GLY A 180 27.84 -27.12 44.93
N LYS A 181 26.86 -28.01 44.74
CA LYS A 181 27.10 -29.44 44.92
C LYS A 181 28.07 -29.90 43.82
N GLU A 182 29.37 -29.60 44.02
CA GLU A 182 30.46 -30.23 43.27
C GLU A 182 30.12 -31.70 43.11
N THR A 183 30.27 -32.20 41.88
CA THR A 183 29.85 -33.47 41.26
C THR A 183 30.22 -34.77 42.00
N SER A 184 30.20 -34.80 43.33
CA SER A 184 30.34 -35.97 44.18
C SER A 184 29.16 -36.97 44.06
N GLY A 185 28.57 -37.08 42.87
CA GLY A 185 27.46 -37.96 42.57
C GLY A 185 27.00 -37.98 41.12
N VAL A 186 27.24 -36.95 40.30
CA VAL A 186 26.85 -36.95 38.87
C VAL A 186 27.74 -37.97 38.14
N GLY A 187 27.20 -39.16 37.90
CA GLY A 187 27.94 -40.35 37.42
C GLY A 187 27.83 -41.58 38.34
N LYS A 188 27.32 -41.44 39.57
CA LYS A 188 26.87 -42.56 40.42
C LYS A 188 25.44 -42.91 40.02
N ALA A 189 25.19 -44.21 39.81
CA ALA A 189 23.88 -44.72 39.39
C ALA A 189 22.74 -44.24 40.32
N GLY A 190 21.63 -43.83 39.71
CA GLY A 190 20.39 -43.36 40.35
C GLY A 190 20.39 -41.87 40.74
N THR A 191 21.47 -41.13 40.47
CA THR A 191 21.56 -39.73 40.90
C THR A 191 20.67 -38.82 40.04
N ILE A 192 20.69 -39.02 38.72
CA ILE A 192 19.88 -38.22 37.79
C ILE A 192 18.40 -38.58 37.96
N THR A 193 18.11 -39.87 38.07
CA THR A 193 16.75 -40.39 38.35
C THR A 193 16.15 -39.74 39.60
N ARG A 194 16.96 -39.56 40.66
CA ARG A 194 16.51 -38.87 41.88
C ARG A 194 16.23 -37.38 41.66
N MET A 195 17.01 -36.70 40.83
CA MET A 195 16.77 -35.29 40.48
C MET A 195 15.46 -35.14 39.70
N VAL A 196 15.20 -36.05 38.74
CA VAL A 196 13.93 -36.11 38.00
C VAL A 196 12.75 -36.35 38.95
N ALA A 197 12.87 -37.35 39.85
CA ALA A 197 11.84 -37.61 40.85
C ALA A 197 11.55 -36.39 41.72
N GLN A 198 12.58 -35.66 42.17
CA GLN A 198 12.42 -34.45 42.95
C GLN A 198 11.68 -33.34 42.19
N GLN A 199 11.94 -33.17 40.89
CA GLN A 199 11.21 -32.21 40.07
C GLN A 199 9.75 -32.60 39.93
N LEU A 200 9.45 -33.88 39.70
CA LEU A 200 8.09 -34.37 39.50
C LEU A 200 7.23 -34.32 40.77
N THR A 201 7.82 -34.50 41.95
CA THR A 201 7.08 -34.53 43.23
C THR A 201 7.13 -33.20 43.99
N SER A 202 7.80 -32.19 43.47
CA SER A 202 7.95 -30.89 44.14
C SER A 202 6.65 -30.09 44.09
N GLN A 203 6.15 -29.66 45.26
CA GLN A 203 4.98 -28.79 45.35
C GLN A 203 5.19 -27.45 44.63
N ALA A 204 6.42 -26.91 44.64
CA ALA A 204 6.77 -25.69 43.92
C ALA A 204 6.68 -25.87 42.40
N THR A 205 7.01 -27.06 41.90
CA THR A 205 6.91 -27.38 40.47
C THR A 205 5.45 -27.49 40.05
N MET A 206 4.61 -28.18 40.83
CA MET A 206 3.16 -28.25 40.60
C MET A 206 2.50 -26.86 40.63
N GLN A 207 2.80 -26.05 41.65
CA GLN A 207 2.27 -24.67 41.73
C GLN A 207 2.74 -23.80 40.55
N SER A 208 4.02 -23.90 40.17
CA SER A 208 4.55 -23.16 39.02
C SER A 208 3.90 -23.58 37.70
N TYR A 209 3.54 -24.87 37.56
CA TYR A 209 2.79 -25.37 36.41
C TYR A 209 1.37 -24.81 36.38
N LEU A 210 0.62 -24.93 37.49
CA LEU A 210 -0.75 -24.40 37.60
C LEU A 210 -0.83 -22.87 37.42
N GLN A 211 0.25 -22.14 37.71
CA GLN A 211 0.37 -20.70 37.51
C GLN A 211 0.95 -20.31 36.13
N GLU A 212 1.14 -21.27 35.22
CA GLU A 212 1.73 -21.07 33.88
C GLU A 212 3.16 -20.46 33.87
N THR A 213 3.89 -20.55 34.97
CA THR A 213 5.27 -20.00 35.10
C THR A 213 6.38 -21.04 34.89
N HIS A 214 5.99 -22.31 34.80
CA HIS A 214 6.90 -23.45 34.62
C HIS A 214 7.61 -23.45 33.27
N THR A 215 8.76 -24.13 33.19
CA THR A 215 9.57 -24.30 31.98
C THR A 215 8.76 -24.83 30.80
N THR A 216 7.83 -25.77 31.04
CA THR A 216 6.93 -26.31 30.01
C THR A 216 6.15 -25.20 29.29
N HIS A 217 5.51 -24.30 30.03
CA HIS A 217 4.73 -23.20 29.46
C HIS A 217 5.62 -22.18 28.75
N LYS A 218 6.83 -21.94 29.25
CA LYS A 218 7.82 -21.06 28.60
C LYS A 218 8.30 -21.63 27.26
N LEU A 219 8.60 -22.93 27.22
CA LEU A 219 8.97 -23.63 25.99
C LEU A 219 7.79 -23.65 25.00
N GLN A 220 6.57 -23.88 25.48
CA GLN A 220 5.35 -23.78 24.67
C GLN A 220 5.15 -22.36 24.13
N SER A 221 5.37 -21.33 24.95
CA SER A 221 5.32 -19.92 24.53
C SER A 221 6.36 -19.60 23.45
N GLN A 222 7.58 -20.13 23.58
CA GLN A 222 8.63 -19.97 22.58
C GLN A 222 8.31 -20.68 21.26
N LEU A 223 7.79 -21.91 21.33
CA LEU A 223 7.32 -22.64 20.15
C LEU A 223 6.15 -21.91 19.48
N ARG A 224 5.21 -21.39 20.27
CA ARG A 224 4.10 -20.57 19.80
C ARG A 224 4.58 -19.30 19.13
N GLN A 225 5.60 -18.63 19.67
CA GLN A 225 6.24 -17.47 19.04
C GLN A 225 6.82 -17.86 17.67
N GLN A 226 7.52 -18.98 17.57
CA GLN A 226 8.07 -19.46 16.30
C GLN A 226 6.96 -19.80 15.29
N GLN A 227 5.93 -20.52 15.72
CA GLN A 227 4.77 -20.85 14.87
C GLN A 227 4.04 -19.59 14.40
N LEU A 228 3.89 -18.59 15.28
CA LEU A 228 3.30 -17.31 14.92
C LEU A 228 4.16 -16.57 13.90
N GLN A 229 5.49 -16.60 14.02
CA GLN A 229 6.41 -16.03 13.03
C GLN A 229 6.25 -16.74 11.68
N GLU A 230 6.31 -18.07 11.65
CA GLU A 230 6.13 -18.86 10.44
C GLU A 230 4.77 -18.60 9.77
N HIS A 231 3.70 -18.51 10.58
CA HIS A 231 2.38 -18.16 10.11
C HIS A 231 2.36 -16.76 9.47
N VAL A 232 2.90 -15.75 10.17
CA VAL A 232 2.90 -14.34 9.71
C VAL A 232 3.74 -14.16 8.45
N ASP A 233 4.84 -14.89 8.31
CA ASP A 233 5.66 -14.93 7.10
C ASP A 233 4.90 -15.57 5.93
N GLY A 234 4.19 -16.67 6.16
CA GLY A 234 3.31 -17.30 5.17
C GLY A 234 2.18 -16.39 4.67
N LEU A 235 1.73 -15.43 5.49
CA LEU A 235 0.71 -14.44 5.08
C LEU A 235 1.21 -13.40 4.07
N GLN A 236 2.52 -13.28 3.86
CA GLN A 236 3.07 -12.30 2.92
C GLN A 236 2.56 -12.54 1.49
N ALA A 237 2.42 -13.80 1.07
CA ALA A 237 1.87 -14.16 -0.24
C ALA A 237 0.40 -13.69 -0.40
N LEU A 238 -0.40 -13.73 0.67
CA LEU A 238 -1.76 -13.20 0.66
C LEU A 238 -1.75 -11.67 0.55
N GLN A 239 -0.83 -10.99 1.23
CA GLN A 239 -0.71 -9.53 1.21
C GLN A 239 -0.37 -8.97 -0.17
N THR A 240 0.26 -9.74 -1.05
CA THR A 240 0.67 -9.32 -2.41
C THR A 240 -0.22 -9.83 -3.54
N ASP A 241 -1.15 -10.75 -3.27
CA ASP A 241 -2.06 -11.35 -4.26
C ASP A 241 -3.26 -10.42 -4.58
N PHE A 242 -2.97 -9.22 -5.08
CA PHE A 242 -3.96 -8.27 -5.59
C PHE A 242 -3.42 -7.48 -6.79
N ASN A 243 -4.35 -6.91 -7.56
CA ASN A 243 -4.00 -6.07 -8.70
C ASN A 243 -4.04 -4.58 -8.32
N LEU A 244 -2.94 -3.85 -8.56
CA LEU A 244 -2.79 -2.42 -8.26
C LEU A 244 -2.70 -1.57 -9.54
N LEU A 245 -3.56 -0.56 -9.67
CA LEU A 245 -3.46 0.45 -10.73
C LEU A 245 -3.04 1.81 -10.15
N VAL A 246 -1.89 2.32 -10.58
CA VAL A 246 -1.43 3.67 -10.27
C VAL A 246 -1.75 4.59 -11.43
N ILE A 247 -2.51 5.64 -11.17
CA ILE A 247 -2.94 6.62 -12.16
C ILE A 247 -2.24 7.94 -11.85
N ILE A 248 -1.50 8.45 -12.82
CA ILE A 248 -0.65 9.63 -12.64
C ILE A 248 -1.20 10.79 -13.48
N HIS A 249 -1.19 11.99 -12.90
CA HIS A 249 -1.45 13.22 -13.62
C HIS A 249 -0.55 13.33 -14.86
N PRO A 250 -1.06 13.75 -16.04
CA PRO A 250 -0.28 13.83 -17.27
C PRO A 250 1.06 14.56 -17.14
N GLY A 251 1.06 15.69 -16.44
CA GLY A 251 2.27 16.50 -16.22
C GLY A 251 3.34 15.90 -15.28
N LEU A 252 3.07 14.77 -14.62
CA LEU A 252 4.06 14.07 -13.77
C LEU A 252 4.51 12.74 -14.35
N TYR A 253 3.85 12.25 -15.40
CA TYR A 253 4.00 10.88 -15.88
C TYR A 253 5.45 10.58 -16.30
N ASP A 254 6.04 11.41 -17.16
CA ASP A 254 7.41 11.19 -17.67
C ASP A 254 8.46 11.19 -16.56
N THR A 255 8.23 12.01 -15.52
CA THR A 255 9.16 12.15 -14.39
C THR A 255 9.00 11.04 -13.35
N HIS A 256 7.77 10.62 -13.06
CA HIS A 256 7.47 9.74 -11.92
C HIS A 256 7.22 8.27 -12.31
N ALA A 257 6.69 8.00 -13.51
CA ALA A 257 6.17 6.67 -13.85
C ALA A 257 7.24 5.57 -13.76
N LYS A 258 8.41 5.78 -14.37
CA LYS A 258 9.52 4.81 -14.34
C LYS A 258 10.03 4.55 -12.92
N ARG A 259 10.13 5.61 -12.11
CA ARG A 259 10.62 5.53 -10.72
C ARG A 259 9.63 4.79 -9.82
N ILE A 260 8.34 5.10 -9.95
CA ILE A 260 7.26 4.39 -9.26
C ILE A 260 7.24 2.92 -9.67
N TRP A 261 7.30 2.64 -10.97
CA TRP A 261 7.34 1.28 -11.48
C TRP A 261 8.48 0.46 -10.87
N ASN A 262 9.71 0.99 -10.95
CA ASN A 262 10.90 0.31 -10.41
C ASN A 262 10.83 0.07 -8.90
N GLN A 263 10.22 1.01 -8.15
CA GLN A 263 10.09 0.83 -6.70
C GLN A 263 9.03 -0.22 -6.38
N LEU A 264 7.87 -0.18 -7.07
CA LEU A 264 6.76 -1.13 -6.86
C LEU A 264 7.04 -2.54 -7.37
N SER A 265 7.88 -2.72 -8.40
CA SER A 265 8.23 -4.05 -8.92
C SER A 265 8.92 -4.92 -7.86
N SER A 266 9.57 -4.32 -6.87
CA SER A 266 10.19 -5.04 -5.74
C SER A 266 9.17 -5.69 -4.78
N LEU A 267 7.90 -5.29 -4.81
CA LEU A 267 6.86 -5.79 -3.89
C LEU A 267 6.17 -7.07 -4.37
N HIS A 268 6.53 -7.60 -5.53
CA HIS A 268 6.01 -8.87 -6.07
C HIS A 268 4.48 -8.98 -6.04
N PHE A 269 3.77 -7.88 -6.32
CA PHE A 269 2.31 -7.91 -6.43
C PHE A 269 1.88 -8.74 -7.64
N ARG A 270 0.69 -9.34 -7.56
CA ARG A 270 0.11 -10.14 -8.67
C ARG A 270 0.13 -9.38 -10.00
N SER A 271 -0.27 -8.12 -9.97
CA SER A 271 -0.17 -7.22 -11.12
C SER A 271 -0.07 -5.77 -10.66
N VAL A 272 0.83 -5.01 -11.27
CA VAL A 272 0.93 -3.56 -11.10
C VAL A 272 0.87 -2.93 -12.48
N GLU A 273 0.10 -1.86 -12.62
CA GLU A 273 0.17 -1.01 -13.79
C GLU A 273 0.31 0.46 -13.38
N VAL A 274 1.15 1.19 -14.11
CA VAL A 274 1.32 2.64 -13.96
C VAL A 274 0.87 3.31 -15.26
N ARG A 275 -0.21 4.09 -15.18
CA ARG A 275 -0.87 4.70 -16.35
C ARG A 275 -1.02 6.20 -16.21
N GLN A 276 -0.98 6.89 -17.34
CA GLN A 276 -1.35 8.29 -17.40
C GLN A 276 -2.89 8.42 -17.30
N GLN A 277 -3.39 9.43 -16.58
CA GLN A 277 -4.83 9.65 -16.35
C GLN A 277 -5.69 9.60 -17.62
N ASN A 278 -5.18 10.11 -18.75
CA ASN A 278 -5.91 10.19 -20.01
C ASN A 278 -6.00 8.86 -20.76
N GLU A 279 -5.17 7.88 -20.42
CA GLU A 279 -5.10 6.56 -21.05
C GLU A 279 -5.96 5.51 -20.33
N VAL A 280 -6.45 5.83 -19.13
CA VAL A 280 -7.25 4.93 -18.31
C VAL A 280 -8.59 4.64 -18.99
N ARG A 281 -8.94 3.35 -19.08
CA ARG A 281 -10.19 2.87 -19.68
C ARG A 281 -11.17 2.33 -18.63
N PRO A 282 -12.50 2.45 -18.84
CA PRO A 282 -13.50 1.97 -17.89
C PRO A 282 -13.38 0.48 -17.53
N GLU A 283 -12.95 -0.37 -18.47
CA GLU A 283 -12.86 -1.82 -18.28
C GLU A 283 -11.84 -2.20 -17.20
N GLN A 284 -10.81 -1.37 -16.99
CA GLN A 284 -9.78 -1.58 -15.98
C GLN A 284 -10.35 -1.49 -14.55
N LEU A 285 -11.48 -0.80 -14.33
CA LEU A 285 -12.13 -0.76 -13.01
C LEU A 285 -12.57 -2.14 -12.50
N ARG A 286 -12.76 -3.12 -13.40
CA ARG A 286 -13.15 -4.49 -13.06
C ARG A 286 -11.95 -5.42 -12.87
N GLN A 287 -10.79 -5.06 -13.42
CA GLN A 287 -9.57 -5.87 -13.44
C GLN A 287 -8.69 -5.65 -12.20
N PHE A 288 -8.74 -4.44 -11.64
CA PHE A 288 -7.89 -4.03 -10.52
C PHE A 288 -8.64 -4.00 -9.18
N ASP A 289 -7.92 -4.35 -8.11
CA ASP A 289 -8.46 -4.36 -6.76
C ASP A 289 -8.29 -3.00 -6.07
N PHE A 290 -7.13 -2.37 -6.24
CA PHE A 290 -6.80 -1.08 -5.64
C PHE A 290 -6.35 -0.05 -6.69
N PHE A 291 -6.60 1.21 -6.37
CA PHE A 291 -6.30 2.34 -7.25
C PHE A 291 -5.56 3.41 -6.45
N VAL A 292 -4.43 3.88 -6.96
CA VAL A 292 -3.68 5.00 -6.39
C VAL A 292 -3.70 6.16 -7.37
N LEU A 293 -4.24 7.29 -6.95
CA LEU A 293 -4.34 8.52 -7.76
C LEU A 293 -3.24 9.49 -7.34
N VAL A 294 -2.33 9.81 -8.25
CA VAL A 294 -1.18 10.68 -8.03
C VAL A 294 -1.48 12.06 -8.60
N GLN A 295 -1.79 13.01 -7.71
CA GLN A 295 -2.10 14.40 -8.04
C GLN A 295 -3.20 14.55 -9.11
N CYS A 296 -4.15 13.62 -9.15
CA CYS A 296 -5.24 13.61 -10.12
C CYS A 296 -6.52 12.99 -9.57
N GLY A 297 -7.62 13.16 -10.30
CA GLY A 297 -8.88 12.44 -10.06
C GLY A 297 -9.13 11.37 -11.13
N PHE A 298 -10.17 10.54 -10.96
CA PHE A 298 -10.67 9.78 -12.11
C PHE A 298 -11.29 10.73 -13.16
N PRO A 299 -11.21 10.40 -14.46
CA PRO A 299 -11.88 11.18 -15.49
C PRO A 299 -13.39 11.29 -15.20
N GLU A 300 -14.01 12.45 -15.42
CA GLU A 300 -15.41 12.70 -14.99
C GLU A 300 -16.40 11.68 -15.54
N LYS A 301 -16.17 11.19 -16.76
CA LYS A 301 -16.95 10.13 -17.42
C LYS A 301 -17.07 8.84 -16.61
N PHE A 302 -16.17 8.59 -15.65
CA PHE A 302 -16.17 7.42 -14.78
C PHE A 302 -17.14 7.55 -13.60
N ARG A 303 -17.47 8.78 -13.17
CA ARG A 303 -18.29 9.02 -11.96
C ARG A 303 -19.71 8.46 -12.06
N GLN A 304 -20.22 8.26 -13.29
CA GLN A 304 -21.56 7.75 -13.55
C GLN A 304 -21.63 6.21 -13.62
N LEU A 305 -20.48 5.52 -13.56
CA LEU A 305 -20.42 4.06 -13.67
C LEU A 305 -20.76 3.39 -12.33
N ARG A 306 -21.56 2.32 -12.36
CA ARG A 306 -21.90 1.52 -11.16
C ARG A 306 -20.65 0.93 -10.51
N GLU A 307 -19.67 0.56 -11.32
CA GLU A 307 -18.37 0.03 -10.90
C GLU A 307 -17.59 1.02 -10.05
N PHE A 308 -17.71 2.32 -10.34
CA PHE A 308 -17.02 3.37 -9.58
C PHE A 308 -17.51 3.43 -8.13
N GLN A 309 -18.82 3.28 -7.91
CA GLN A 309 -19.41 3.23 -6.57
C GLN A 309 -18.92 2.00 -5.77
N ARG A 310 -18.71 0.86 -6.45
CA ARG A 310 -18.19 -0.37 -5.83
C ARG A 310 -16.75 -0.21 -5.33
N ILE A 311 -15.90 0.50 -6.07
CA ILE A 311 -14.46 0.61 -5.77
C ILE A 311 -14.08 1.79 -4.88
N ALA A 312 -15.02 2.67 -4.52
CA ALA A 312 -14.72 3.94 -3.83
C ALA A 312 -13.88 3.77 -2.55
N ARG A 313 -14.08 2.68 -1.80
CA ARG A 313 -13.30 2.36 -0.59
C ARG A 313 -11.87 1.86 -0.86
N ARG A 314 -11.53 1.55 -2.11
CA ARG A 314 -10.24 0.99 -2.55
C ARG A 314 -9.41 1.99 -3.38
N ILE A 315 -9.82 3.26 -3.36
CA ILE A 315 -9.11 4.37 -3.99
C ILE A 315 -8.29 5.09 -2.91
N TYR A 316 -6.99 5.20 -3.15
CA TYR A 316 -6.07 6.02 -2.39
C TYR A 316 -5.70 7.23 -3.23
N ARG A 317 -5.79 8.42 -2.63
CA ARG A 317 -5.39 9.67 -3.28
C ARG A 317 -4.13 10.19 -2.63
N PHE A 318 -3.17 10.57 -3.47
CA PHE A 318 -1.91 11.18 -3.08
C PHE A 318 -1.82 12.57 -3.71
N ASP A 319 -1.92 13.60 -2.87
CA ASP A 319 -1.83 15.00 -3.27
C ASP A 319 -0.52 15.65 -2.77
N GLY A 320 0.57 14.88 -2.67
CA GLY A 320 1.89 15.38 -2.25
C GLY A 320 2.21 15.18 -0.77
N GLU A 321 1.27 14.64 0.01
CA GLU A 321 1.44 14.29 1.42
C GLU A 321 1.01 12.85 1.71
N LEU A 322 1.56 12.31 2.81
CA LEU A 322 1.16 11.01 3.32
C LEU A 322 -0.33 11.03 3.72
N PRO A 323 -1.16 10.07 3.28
CA PRO A 323 -2.58 10.03 3.63
C PRO A 323 -2.80 9.97 5.15
N ALA A 324 -3.72 10.77 5.67
CA ALA A 324 -3.99 10.87 7.11
C ALA A 324 -4.49 9.56 7.75
N LYS A 325 -5.08 8.66 6.96
CA LYS A 325 -5.61 7.37 7.44
C LYS A 325 -5.01 6.21 6.63
N LEU A 326 -3.79 5.85 6.96
CA LEU A 326 -3.20 4.59 6.51
C LEU A 326 -3.62 3.45 7.44
N PRO A 327 -3.79 2.22 6.92
CA PRO A 327 -4.04 1.06 7.75
C PRO A 327 -2.88 0.84 8.72
N GLN A 328 -3.21 0.57 9.97
CA GLN A 328 -2.21 0.21 10.96
C GLN A 328 -1.90 -1.28 10.85
N ILE A 329 -0.63 -1.63 11.09
CA ILE A 329 -0.26 -3.02 11.29
C ILE A 329 -0.93 -3.49 12.57
N ARG A 330 -1.39 -4.74 12.54
CA ARG A 330 -2.09 -5.31 13.67
C ARG A 330 -1.13 -5.59 14.80
N SER A 331 -1.60 -5.36 16.03
CA SER A 331 -0.92 -5.88 17.19
C SER A 331 -1.04 -7.40 17.20
N ARG A 332 0.06 -8.08 17.55
CA ARG A 332 0.15 -9.52 17.75
C ARG A 332 1.01 -9.77 18.98
N GLU A 333 0.80 -10.90 19.63
CA GLU A 333 1.68 -11.42 20.68
C GLU A 333 3.13 -11.37 20.21
N PHE A 334 4.02 -11.09 21.16
CA PHE A 334 5.46 -10.93 20.91
C PHE A 334 5.84 -9.83 19.90
N TYR A 335 4.90 -9.00 19.46
CA TYR A 335 5.09 -7.95 18.45
C TYR A 335 5.60 -8.48 17.09
N ILE A 336 5.25 -9.73 16.74
CA ILE A 336 5.68 -10.38 15.49
C ILE A 336 5.13 -9.69 14.25
N ARG A 337 6.01 -9.59 13.23
CA ARG A 337 5.77 -8.96 11.93
C ARG A 337 6.49 -9.74 10.84
N ASN A 338 6.01 -9.60 9.60
CA ASN A 338 6.72 -10.10 8.42
C ASN A 338 7.56 -9.00 7.76
N ALA A 339 8.36 -9.39 6.77
CA ALA A 339 9.27 -8.49 6.07
C ALA A 339 8.56 -7.27 5.41
N LEU A 340 7.35 -7.46 4.88
CA LEU A 340 6.56 -6.38 4.27
C LEU A 340 6.11 -5.36 5.33
N GLU A 341 5.59 -5.84 6.45
CA GLU A 341 5.17 -5.00 7.59
C GLU A 341 6.34 -4.21 8.19
N ASP A 342 7.51 -4.84 8.35
CA ASP A 342 8.70 -4.16 8.82
C ASP A 342 9.22 -3.13 7.82
N LYS A 343 9.18 -3.44 6.52
CA LYS A 343 9.52 -2.47 5.46
C LYS A 343 8.56 -1.28 5.47
N TYR A 344 7.26 -1.53 5.66
CA TYR A 344 6.24 -0.49 5.76
C TYR A 344 6.53 0.51 6.90
N LEU A 345 6.82 0.01 8.10
CA LEU A 345 7.13 0.87 9.25
C LEU A 345 8.43 1.66 9.05
N ARG A 346 9.48 1.00 8.56
CA ARG A 346 10.77 1.66 8.28
C ARG A 346 10.63 2.82 7.30
N ILE A 347 9.89 2.62 6.20
CA ILE A 347 9.71 3.68 5.21
C ILE A 347 8.78 4.79 5.74
N ILE A 348 7.74 4.46 6.52
CA ILE A 348 6.93 5.48 7.21
C ILE A 348 7.78 6.35 8.11
N GLU A 349 8.66 5.74 8.90
CA GLU A 349 9.56 6.47 9.79
C GLU A 349 10.51 7.37 8.99
N LYS A 350 11.08 6.86 7.89
CA LYS A 350 11.91 7.63 6.95
C LYS A 350 11.17 8.85 6.38
N VAL A 351 9.93 8.66 5.91
CA VAL A 351 9.07 9.73 5.39
C VAL A 351 8.78 10.78 6.48
N ASN A 352 8.47 10.33 7.69
CA ASN A 352 8.18 11.22 8.82
C ASN A 352 9.41 11.99 9.28
N LYS A 353 10.62 11.39 9.24
CA LYS A 353 11.89 12.07 9.51
C LYS A 353 12.15 13.17 8.49
N ARG A 354 12.01 12.88 7.19
CA ARG A 354 12.18 13.88 6.11
C ARG A 354 11.20 15.05 6.21
N LYS A 355 9.96 14.82 6.65
CA LYS A 355 8.98 15.90 6.84
C LYS A 355 9.39 16.93 7.91
N LYS A 356 10.37 16.60 8.77
CA LYS A 356 10.89 17.50 9.82
C LYS A 356 12.16 18.25 9.39
N ASP A 357 12.74 17.94 8.23
CA ASP A 357 13.95 18.58 7.72
C ASP A 357 13.61 19.94 7.10
N GLU A 358 14.20 21.01 7.64
CA GLU A 358 13.98 22.40 7.21
C GLU A 358 14.40 22.63 5.75
N LYS A 359 15.52 22.04 5.31
CA LYS A 359 15.99 22.16 3.93
C LYS A 359 15.03 21.45 2.98
N PHE A 360 14.53 20.30 3.39
CA PHE A 360 13.53 19.57 2.63
C PHE A 360 12.21 20.36 2.50
N LEU A 361 11.75 20.98 3.60
CA LEU A 361 10.53 21.80 3.60
C LEU A 361 10.64 23.01 2.64
N PHE A 362 11.79 23.68 2.61
CA PHE A 362 12.06 24.75 1.64
C PHE A 362 11.95 24.26 0.18
N LEU A 363 12.63 23.16 -0.14
CA LEU A 363 12.55 22.56 -1.49
C LEU A 363 11.13 22.09 -1.82
N GLN A 364 10.37 21.62 -0.84
CA GLN A 364 8.99 21.17 -1.01
C GLN A 364 8.07 22.35 -1.34
N ASP A 365 8.22 23.49 -0.66
CA ASP A 365 7.48 24.73 -0.97
C ASP A 365 7.74 25.20 -2.40
N LYS A 366 9.01 25.23 -2.81
CA LYS A 366 9.41 25.58 -4.18
C LYS A 366 8.92 24.61 -5.23
N TYR A 367 8.88 23.32 -4.90
CA TYR A 367 8.26 22.32 -5.76
C TYR A 367 6.74 22.52 -5.87
N GLN A 368 6.05 22.92 -4.80
CA GLN A 368 4.62 23.23 -4.86
C GLN A 368 4.32 24.46 -5.73
N GLU A 369 5.16 25.51 -5.65
CA GLU A 369 5.11 26.65 -6.57
C GLU A 369 5.24 26.18 -8.03
N GLN A 370 6.27 25.38 -8.33
CA GLN A 370 6.48 24.83 -9.67
C GLN A 370 5.30 23.95 -10.13
N TRP A 371 4.76 23.14 -9.23
CA TRP A 371 3.63 22.25 -9.50
C TRP A 371 2.37 23.03 -9.87
N LYS A 372 2.11 24.15 -9.18
CA LYS A 372 1.00 25.05 -9.51
C LYS A 372 1.15 25.62 -10.92
N LEU A 373 2.36 26.04 -11.31
CA LEU A 373 2.65 26.50 -12.67
C LEU A 373 2.40 25.39 -13.71
N ILE A 374 2.79 24.14 -13.40
CA ILE A 374 2.54 22.98 -14.27
C ILE A 374 1.04 22.69 -14.43
N LEU A 375 0.26 22.79 -13.35
CA LEU A 375 -1.20 22.62 -13.40
C LEU A 375 -1.84 23.69 -14.29
N ASP A 376 -1.49 24.96 -14.07
CA ASP A 376 -1.99 26.07 -14.87
C ASP A 376 -1.58 25.93 -16.34
N LYS A 377 -0.34 25.51 -16.61
CA LYS A 377 0.16 25.21 -17.95
C LYS A 377 -0.70 24.17 -18.65
N ASN A 378 -0.93 23.02 -18.00
CA ASN A 378 -1.73 21.93 -18.54
C ASN A 378 -3.18 22.33 -18.78
N ASN A 379 -3.78 23.10 -17.86
CA ASN A 379 -5.14 23.64 -18.02
C ASN A 379 -5.26 24.56 -19.24
N ASN A 380 -4.29 25.46 -19.44
CA ASN A 380 -4.27 26.33 -20.63
C ASN A 380 -4.13 25.50 -21.92
N ILE A 381 -3.23 24.50 -21.96
CA ILE A 381 -3.05 23.60 -23.12
C ILE A 381 -4.35 22.87 -23.46
N GLN A 382 -5.03 22.28 -22.47
CA GLN A 382 -6.29 21.57 -22.69
C GLN A 382 -7.37 22.50 -23.26
N GLN A 383 -7.51 23.71 -22.71
CA GLN A 383 -8.48 24.68 -23.21
C GLN A 383 -8.14 25.14 -24.63
N ILE A 384 -6.86 25.37 -24.94
CA ILE A 384 -6.41 25.71 -26.30
C ILE A 384 -6.79 24.60 -27.27
N ASN A 385 -6.52 23.33 -26.94
CA ASN A 385 -6.86 22.19 -27.78
C ASN A 385 -8.37 22.07 -28.01
N GLN A 386 -9.19 22.26 -26.97
CA GLN A 386 -10.65 22.28 -27.09
C GLN A 386 -11.14 23.42 -27.98
N LEU A 387 -10.57 24.63 -27.84
CA LEU A 387 -10.90 25.77 -28.69
C LEU A 387 -10.48 25.53 -30.14
N GLN A 388 -9.31 24.95 -30.39
CA GLN A 388 -8.85 24.60 -31.74
C GLN A 388 -9.80 23.64 -32.45
N LEU A 389 -10.29 22.61 -31.74
CA LEU A 389 -11.27 21.67 -32.29
C LEU A 389 -12.58 22.36 -32.69
N LYS A 390 -13.06 23.31 -31.88
CA LYS A 390 -14.26 24.10 -32.21
C LYS A 390 -14.01 25.07 -33.36
N LEU A 391 -12.89 25.77 -33.35
CA LEU A 391 -12.51 26.74 -34.39
C LEU A 391 -12.38 26.10 -35.78
N LYS A 392 -12.00 24.82 -35.84
CA LYS A 392 -11.90 24.07 -37.11
C LYS A 392 -13.19 24.11 -37.93
N GLN A 393 -14.36 24.23 -37.29
CA GLN A 393 -15.66 24.31 -37.98
C GLN A 393 -15.83 25.61 -38.78
N PHE A 394 -15.09 26.67 -38.43
CA PHE A 394 -15.17 27.99 -39.08
C PHE A 394 -13.99 28.23 -40.05
N ALA A 395 -13.09 27.25 -40.21
CA ALA A 395 -11.81 27.45 -40.86
C ALA A 395 -11.94 27.90 -42.32
N GLU A 396 -12.76 27.21 -43.12
CA GLU A 396 -12.88 27.50 -44.55
C GLU A 396 -13.40 28.91 -44.81
N GLY A 397 -14.46 29.33 -44.12
CA GLY A 397 -15.02 30.67 -44.31
C GLY A 397 -14.15 31.78 -43.73
N TYR A 398 -13.45 31.51 -42.64
CA TYR A 398 -12.46 32.45 -42.11
C TYR A 398 -11.28 32.62 -43.06
N TYR A 399 -10.80 31.56 -43.71
CA TYR A 399 -9.71 31.65 -44.68
C TYR A 399 -10.12 32.42 -45.93
N ALA A 400 -11.37 32.25 -46.42
CA ALA A 400 -11.90 33.05 -47.52
C ALA A 400 -11.93 34.56 -47.17
N LEU A 401 -12.26 34.90 -45.92
CA LEU A 401 -12.26 36.28 -45.43
C LEU A 401 -10.84 36.88 -45.44
N ILE A 402 -9.84 36.14 -44.97
CA ILE A 402 -8.44 36.60 -45.02
C ILE A 402 -7.93 36.68 -46.46
N GLU A 403 -8.31 35.74 -47.33
CA GLU A 403 -8.01 35.81 -48.77
C GLU A 403 -8.52 37.12 -49.38
N THR A 404 -9.73 37.53 -49.02
CA THR A 404 -10.34 38.80 -49.47
C THR A 404 -9.50 40.01 -49.04
N VAL A 405 -9.09 40.05 -47.78
CA VAL A 405 -8.24 41.12 -47.23
C VAL A 405 -6.89 41.18 -47.95
N LEU A 406 -6.26 40.02 -48.21
CA LEU A 406 -4.98 39.96 -48.92
C LEU A 406 -5.10 40.42 -50.37
N MET A 407 -6.19 40.07 -51.04
CA MET A 407 -6.47 40.51 -52.41
C MET A 407 -6.70 42.02 -52.48
N GLU A 408 -7.47 42.60 -51.55
CA GLU A 408 -7.68 44.05 -51.45
C GLU A 408 -6.35 44.79 -51.17
N ALA A 409 -5.55 44.28 -50.23
CA ALA A 409 -4.22 44.85 -49.92
C ALA A 409 -3.26 44.75 -51.12
N THR A 410 -3.31 43.64 -51.88
CA THR A 410 -2.48 43.48 -53.09
C THR A 410 -2.81 44.53 -54.15
N GLN A 411 -4.09 44.90 -54.28
CA GLN A 411 -4.49 45.96 -55.20
C GLN A 411 -3.95 47.33 -54.77
N GLN A 412 -3.94 47.61 -53.48
CA GLN A 412 -3.39 48.85 -52.91
C GLN A 412 -1.87 48.94 -53.08
N VAL A 413 -1.14 47.83 -52.95
CA VAL A 413 0.32 47.78 -53.21
C VAL A 413 0.65 48.12 -54.67
N HIS A 414 -0.21 47.66 -55.60
CA HIS A 414 0.04 47.71 -57.04
C HIS A 414 -0.93 48.63 -57.78
N GLU A 415 -1.35 49.72 -57.15
CA GLU A 415 -2.28 50.71 -57.71
C GLU A 415 -1.91 51.08 -59.16
N GLY A 416 -2.78 50.73 -60.11
CA GLY A 416 -2.58 50.97 -61.56
C GLY A 416 -2.27 49.73 -62.41
N SER A 417 -2.03 48.56 -61.81
CA SER A 417 -1.81 47.31 -62.56
C SER A 417 -3.13 46.63 -62.95
N ARG A 418 -3.30 46.32 -64.25
CA ARG A 418 -4.44 45.52 -64.77
C ARG A 418 -4.31 44.00 -64.51
N PHE A 419 -3.23 43.56 -63.85
CA PHE A 419 -2.87 42.15 -63.67
C PHE A 419 -3.13 41.63 -62.25
N GLY A 420 -4.24 41.99 -61.62
CA GLY A 420 -4.52 41.72 -60.19
C GLY A 420 -4.30 40.26 -59.75
N GLY A 421 -4.67 39.27 -60.59
CA GLY A 421 -4.46 37.85 -60.29
C GLY A 421 -3.01 37.36 -60.37
N VAL A 422 -2.13 38.08 -61.08
CA VAL A 422 -0.69 37.78 -61.20
C VAL A 422 0.09 38.50 -60.08
N MET A 423 -0.33 39.71 -59.71
CA MET A 423 0.35 40.51 -58.70
C MET A 423 0.42 39.82 -57.33
N LYS A 424 -0.62 39.03 -56.96
CA LYS A 424 -0.59 38.23 -55.72
C LYS A 424 0.54 37.19 -55.66
N ASN A 425 1.12 36.81 -56.81
CA ASN A 425 2.26 35.90 -56.88
C ASN A 425 3.63 36.60 -56.86
N LEU A 426 3.63 37.93 -56.90
CA LEU A 426 4.83 38.77 -56.82
C LEU A 426 4.93 39.48 -55.45
N THR A 427 3.82 39.66 -54.75
CA THR A 427 3.77 40.19 -53.38
C THR A 427 4.19 39.13 -52.35
N ARG A 428 5.05 39.49 -51.39
CA ARG A 428 5.38 38.70 -50.20
C ARG A 428 4.48 39.12 -49.04
N PHE A 429 3.81 38.14 -48.47
CA PHE A 429 2.85 38.31 -47.39
C PHE A 429 3.41 37.75 -46.09
N LEU A 430 3.16 38.48 -45.01
CA LEU A 430 3.26 37.98 -43.64
C LEU A 430 1.87 38.06 -42.99
N ILE A 431 1.34 36.91 -42.61
CA ILE A 431 0.08 36.78 -41.88
C ILE A 431 0.42 36.56 -40.40
N VAL A 432 0.10 37.54 -39.56
CA VAL A 432 0.19 37.42 -38.11
C VAL A 432 -1.18 37.07 -37.54
N ASP A 433 -1.36 35.80 -37.17
CA ASP A 433 -2.65 35.28 -36.69
C ASP A 433 -2.45 34.09 -35.74
N ASP A 434 -3.45 33.80 -34.92
CA ASP A 434 -3.45 32.65 -34.00
C ASP A 434 -4.45 31.56 -34.43
N PHE A 435 -5.15 31.71 -35.56
CA PHE A 435 -6.21 30.80 -35.97
C PHE A 435 -5.69 29.38 -36.23
N ASN A 436 -4.96 29.18 -37.33
CA ASN A 436 -4.25 27.94 -37.66
C ASN A 436 -3.35 28.18 -38.90
N PRO A 437 -2.07 27.76 -38.89
CA PRO A 437 -1.14 27.90 -40.02
C PRO A 437 -1.58 27.18 -41.31
N ALA A 438 -2.56 26.27 -41.24
CA ALA A 438 -3.18 25.63 -42.41
C ALA A 438 -3.83 26.63 -43.39
N ILE A 439 -4.01 27.90 -43.00
CA ILE A 439 -4.38 28.98 -43.92
C ILE A 439 -3.41 29.11 -45.10
N LEU A 440 -2.12 28.84 -44.89
CA LEU A 440 -1.13 28.90 -45.96
C LEU A 440 -1.42 27.85 -47.03
N ASP A 441 -1.82 26.65 -46.65
CA ASP A 441 -2.15 25.58 -47.58
C ASP A 441 -3.47 25.87 -48.30
N TYR A 442 -4.43 26.51 -47.62
CA TYR A 442 -5.63 27.05 -48.25
C TYR A 442 -5.27 28.09 -49.33
N LEU A 443 -4.43 29.08 -49.02
CA LEU A 443 -4.02 30.13 -49.96
C LEU A 443 -3.20 29.56 -51.14
N VAL A 444 -2.36 28.56 -50.92
CA VAL A 444 -1.65 27.87 -52.02
C VAL A 444 -2.63 27.18 -52.97
N LYS A 445 -3.68 26.52 -52.45
CA LYS A 445 -4.75 25.97 -53.29
C LYS A 445 -5.50 27.05 -54.08
N ARG A 446 -5.49 28.29 -53.58
CA ARG A 446 -6.00 29.50 -54.24
C ARG A 446 -4.97 30.21 -55.12
N ARG A 447 -3.90 29.51 -55.51
CA ARG A 447 -2.86 29.97 -56.46
C ARG A 447 -2.01 31.14 -55.95
N PHE A 448 -1.84 31.27 -54.64
CA PHE A 448 -0.78 32.12 -54.08
C PHE A 448 0.56 31.35 -54.09
N ALA A 449 1.65 32.04 -54.44
CA ALA A 449 2.97 31.45 -54.46
C ALA A 449 3.46 31.10 -53.04
N ARG A 450 3.66 29.82 -52.73
CA ARG A 450 4.09 29.37 -51.38
C ARG A 450 5.34 30.09 -50.86
N LYS A 451 6.33 30.32 -51.73
CA LYS A 451 7.59 31.03 -51.39
C LYS A 451 7.38 32.46 -50.87
N ASN A 452 6.22 33.05 -51.15
CA ASN A 452 5.88 34.41 -50.78
C ASN A 452 4.92 34.47 -49.58
N LEU A 453 4.42 33.34 -49.08
CA LEU A 453 3.47 33.29 -47.97
C LEU A 453 4.20 32.90 -46.68
N ASN A 454 4.13 33.78 -45.67
CA ASN A 454 4.70 33.56 -44.35
C ASN A 454 3.62 33.72 -43.28
N TYR A 455 3.74 32.93 -42.22
CA TYR A 455 2.82 32.93 -41.10
C TYR A 455 3.60 33.07 -39.79
N MET A 456 3.06 33.86 -38.87
CA MET A 456 3.60 34.06 -37.53
C MET A 456 2.44 34.15 -36.54
N SER A 457 2.65 33.70 -35.31
CA SER A 457 1.69 33.88 -34.23
C SER A 457 1.69 35.32 -33.69
N SER A 458 0.59 35.73 -33.05
CA SER A 458 0.58 37.03 -32.34
C SER A 458 1.66 37.09 -31.25
N LEU A 459 1.98 35.94 -30.64
CA LEU A 459 2.95 35.84 -29.56
C LEU A 459 4.38 36.09 -30.05
N GLU A 460 4.77 35.48 -31.17
CA GLU A 460 6.07 35.73 -31.80
C GLU A 460 6.22 37.21 -32.17
N MET A 461 5.19 37.81 -32.79
CA MET A 461 5.19 39.25 -33.09
C MET A 461 5.34 40.09 -31.82
N PHE A 462 4.67 39.72 -30.73
CA PHE A 462 4.76 40.39 -29.44
C PHE A 462 6.18 40.31 -28.84
N GLN A 463 6.86 39.17 -28.97
CA GLN A 463 8.25 39.02 -28.53
C GLN A 463 9.20 39.93 -29.32
N HIS A 464 9.04 39.99 -30.65
CA HIS A 464 9.81 40.93 -31.49
C HIS A 464 9.57 42.38 -31.08
N PHE A 465 8.32 42.75 -30.84
CA PHE A 465 7.96 44.09 -30.37
C PHE A 465 8.60 44.42 -29.01
N ASN A 466 8.61 43.48 -28.06
CA ASN A 466 9.24 43.70 -26.75
C ASN A 466 10.76 43.86 -26.85
N ARG A 467 11.44 43.10 -27.71
CA ARG A 467 12.88 43.28 -27.98
C ARG A 467 13.16 44.66 -28.57
N PHE A 468 12.40 45.04 -29.60
CA PHE A 468 12.50 46.37 -30.20
C PHE A 468 12.29 47.49 -29.17
N LYS A 469 11.29 47.33 -28.29
CA LYS A 469 10.99 48.28 -27.22
C LYS A 469 12.12 48.37 -26.17
N ALA A 470 12.76 47.26 -25.85
CA ALA A 470 13.90 47.24 -24.93
C ALA A 470 15.12 47.95 -25.53
N GLU A 471 15.41 47.72 -26.81
CA GLU A 471 16.48 48.38 -27.57
C GLU A 471 16.22 49.89 -27.77
N HIS A 472 14.95 50.30 -27.78
CA HIS A 472 14.52 51.68 -28.00
C HIS A 472 13.71 52.23 -26.80
N SER A 473 14.24 52.03 -25.58
CA SER A 473 13.59 52.39 -24.31
C SER A 473 13.17 53.87 -24.19
N GLN A 474 13.77 54.76 -24.99
CA GLN A 474 13.42 56.18 -25.10
C GLN A 474 12.06 56.47 -25.77
N LEU A 475 11.43 55.51 -26.45
CA LEU A 475 10.17 55.72 -27.18
C LEU A 475 8.92 55.51 -26.28
N LYS A 476 7.92 56.40 -26.39
CA LYS A 476 6.60 56.23 -25.73
C LYS A 476 5.82 55.08 -26.39
N SER A 477 5.00 54.36 -25.62
CA SER A 477 4.31 53.12 -26.04
C SER A 477 3.61 53.16 -27.41
N ALA A 478 2.85 54.22 -27.71
CA ALA A 478 2.16 54.38 -29.01
C ALA A 478 3.14 54.65 -30.17
N GLN A 479 4.20 55.41 -29.91
CA GLN A 479 5.26 55.69 -30.88
C GLN A 479 6.12 54.44 -31.12
N SER A 480 6.36 53.63 -30.08
CA SER A 480 7.12 52.38 -30.18
C SER A 480 6.50 51.42 -31.19
N TYR A 481 5.17 51.26 -31.22
CA TYR A 481 4.50 50.33 -32.15
C TYR A 481 4.56 50.81 -33.60
N GLN A 482 4.34 52.11 -33.84
CA GLN A 482 4.48 52.68 -35.18
C GLN A 482 5.91 52.58 -35.70
N MET A 483 6.90 52.88 -34.85
CA MET A 483 8.32 52.77 -35.22
C MET A 483 8.75 51.31 -35.40
N PHE A 484 8.23 50.38 -34.60
CA PHE A 484 8.46 48.94 -34.79
C PHE A 484 7.95 48.47 -36.15
N MET A 485 6.70 48.78 -36.50
CA MET A 485 6.11 48.40 -37.79
C MET A 485 6.81 49.06 -38.99
N ARG A 486 7.45 50.23 -38.79
CA ARG A 486 8.18 50.95 -39.84
C ARG A 486 9.61 50.45 -40.01
N ASN A 487 10.34 50.30 -38.90
CA ASN A 487 11.81 50.23 -38.88
C ASN A 487 12.36 48.87 -38.47
N ASP A 488 11.55 47.95 -37.94
CA ASP A 488 12.06 46.63 -37.57
C ASP A 488 12.48 45.84 -38.84
N PRO A 489 13.72 45.30 -38.88
CA PRO A 489 14.22 44.54 -40.03
C PRO A 489 13.32 43.36 -40.44
N LEU A 490 12.54 42.80 -39.50
CA LEU A 490 11.59 41.72 -39.77
C LEU A 490 10.64 42.08 -40.92
N PHE A 491 10.13 43.31 -40.94
CA PHE A 491 9.09 43.71 -41.89
C PHE A 491 9.64 44.22 -43.23
N ALA A 492 10.95 44.42 -43.36
CA ALA A 492 11.58 44.86 -44.61
C ALA A 492 11.43 43.83 -45.75
N ASN A 493 11.20 42.56 -45.40
CA ASN A 493 11.09 41.46 -46.36
C ASN A 493 9.66 41.23 -46.91
N TYR A 494 8.68 42.01 -46.48
CA TYR A 494 7.27 41.80 -46.79
C TYR A 494 6.62 43.09 -47.29
N GLU A 495 5.98 43.01 -48.47
CA GLU A 495 5.18 44.10 -49.03
C GLU A 495 3.83 44.25 -48.32
N VAL A 496 3.23 43.13 -47.88
CA VAL A 496 1.96 43.13 -47.14
C VAL A 496 2.13 42.38 -45.82
N VAL A 497 1.80 43.06 -44.72
CA VAL A 497 1.69 42.42 -43.40
C VAL A 497 0.27 42.59 -42.89
N VAL A 498 -0.43 41.48 -42.69
CA VAL A 498 -1.76 41.44 -42.08
C VAL A 498 -1.61 41.00 -40.64
N ILE A 499 -2.03 41.84 -39.70
CA ILE A 499 -2.01 41.53 -38.28
C ILE A 499 -3.44 41.45 -37.80
N ASN A 500 -3.88 40.25 -37.44
CA ASN A 500 -5.19 40.09 -36.88
C ASN A 500 -5.22 40.46 -35.39
N ALA A 501 -5.86 41.59 -35.09
CA ALA A 501 -6.04 42.05 -33.72
C ALA A 501 -7.39 41.54 -33.19
N TRP A 502 -7.42 40.29 -32.75
CA TRP A 502 -8.55 39.72 -32.01
C TRP A 502 -8.66 40.36 -30.61
N ASN A 503 -9.17 41.59 -30.52
CA ASN A 503 -9.51 42.25 -29.26
C ASN A 503 -11.02 42.51 -29.22
N PHE A 504 -11.76 41.68 -28.49
CA PHE A 504 -13.23 41.69 -28.47
C PHE A 504 -13.83 42.62 -27.41
N GLU A 505 -13.02 43.36 -26.65
CA GLU A 505 -13.43 43.81 -25.31
C GLU A 505 -14.30 45.08 -25.23
N THR A 506 -14.52 45.84 -26.30
CA THR A 506 -15.25 47.13 -26.17
C THR A 506 -16.47 47.34 -27.07
N ASN A 507 -16.59 46.68 -28.23
CA ASN A 507 -17.70 46.96 -29.17
C ASN A 507 -18.04 45.80 -30.15
N GLY A 508 -17.37 44.65 -30.03
CA GLY A 508 -17.59 43.49 -30.91
C GLY A 508 -17.08 43.65 -32.35
N SER A 509 -16.40 44.75 -32.68
CA SER A 509 -15.79 44.94 -34.00
C SER A 509 -14.45 44.22 -34.10
N LEU A 510 -14.22 43.52 -35.21
CA LEU A 510 -12.98 42.82 -35.48
C LEU A 510 -12.15 43.61 -36.49
N GLU A 511 -10.98 44.09 -36.06
CA GLU A 511 -10.09 44.88 -36.89
C GLU A 511 -8.79 44.12 -37.19
N VAL A 512 -8.45 44.05 -38.47
CA VAL A 512 -7.12 43.66 -38.93
C VAL A 512 -6.30 44.91 -39.21
N LYS A 513 -5.07 44.96 -38.70
CA LYS A 513 -4.12 46.01 -39.02
C LYS A 513 -3.34 45.60 -40.27
N LEU A 514 -3.23 46.53 -41.21
CA LEU A 514 -2.57 46.32 -42.49
C LEU A 514 -1.36 47.24 -42.57
N ARG A 515 -0.20 46.66 -42.83
CA ARG A 515 1.00 47.38 -43.25
C ARG A 515 1.22 47.08 -44.72
N ILE A 516 1.21 48.13 -45.52
CA ILE A 516 1.48 48.07 -46.96
C ILE A 516 2.74 48.86 -47.24
N ALA A 517 3.71 48.19 -47.86
CA ALA A 517 4.92 48.80 -48.40
C ALA A 517 4.85 48.78 -49.93
N PRO A 518 5.20 49.87 -50.61
CA PRO A 518 5.26 49.91 -52.07
C PRO A 518 6.34 48.94 -52.59
N PRO A 519 6.20 48.40 -53.81
CA PRO A 519 7.25 47.59 -54.43
C PRO A 519 8.53 48.42 -54.60
N PRO A 520 9.72 47.82 -54.51
CA PRO A 520 10.97 48.53 -54.81
C PRO A 520 10.94 48.99 -56.28
N GLU A 521 11.05 50.29 -56.53
CA GLU A 521 11.17 50.81 -57.89
C GLU A 521 12.52 50.35 -58.48
N GLU A 522 12.50 49.51 -59.52
CA GLU A 522 13.67 49.26 -60.37
C GLU A 522 13.91 50.47 -61.29
N THR A 523 14.36 51.58 -60.73
CA THR A 523 15.02 52.62 -61.52
C THR A 523 16.17 53.22 -60.73
N ALA A 524 17.40 52.95 -61.19
CA ALA A 524 18.55 53.76 -60.86
C ALA A 524 18.25 55.21 -61.31
N ASP A 525 18.65 56.16 -60.48
CA ASP A 525 18.61 57.61 -60.74
C ASP A 525 17.26 58.30 -60.52
N SER A 526 16.78 58.29 -59.27
CA SER A 526 16.10 59.43 -58.61
C SER A 526 15.98 59.16 -57.10
N PRO A 527 16.41 60.05 -56.20
CA PRO A 527 16.03 59.95 -54.79
C PRO A 527 14.60 60.47 -54.64
N SER A 528 13.63 59.74 -55.18
CA SER A 528 12.23 59.97 -54.87
C SER A 528 11.96 59.38 -53.49
N ILE A 529 11.39 60.19 -52.62
CA ILE A 529 10.99 59.84 -51.26
C ILE A 529 10.11 58.58 -51.35
N ALA A 530 10.59 57.45 -50.79
CA ALA A 530 9.80 56.24 -50.68
C ALA A 530 8.41 56.62 -50.15
N ARG A 531 7.34 56.36 -50.93
CA ARG A 531 5.96 56.57 -50.48
C ARG A 531 5.84 55.93 -49.08
N ASP A 532 5.49 56.75 -48.09
CA ASP A 532 5.47 56.34 -46.68
C ASP A 532 4.66 55.05 -46.51
N ILE A 533 5.17 54.13 -45.67
CA ILE A 533 4.48 52.89 -45.30
C ILE A 533 3.05 53.23 -44.87
N VAL A 534 2.05 52.62 -45.53
CA VAL A 534 0.65 52.81 -45.16
C VAL A 534 0.33 51.85 -44.02
N LEU A 535 0.04 52.42 -42.84
CA LEU A 535 -0.50 51.69 -41.70
C LEU A 535 -2.00 51.98 -41.61
N GLY A 536 -2.82 51.03 -42.05
CA GLY A 536 -4.28 51.10 -42.00
C GLY A 536 -4.89 50.06 -41.06
N SER A 537 -6.18 50.22 -40.77
CA SER A 537 -7.01 49.18 -40.15
C SER A 537 -8.22 48.89 -41.03
N ARG A 538 -8.62 47.63 -41.11
CA ARG A 538 -9.83 47.18 -41.83
C ARG A 538 -10.75 46.47 -40.86
N ASN A 539 -11.98 46.98 -40.76
CA ASN A 539 -13.03 46.37 -39.96
C ASN A 539 -13.67 45.23 -40.76
N LEU A 540 -13.52 44.00 -40.25
CA LEU A 540 -13.98 42.79 -40.91
C LEU A 540 -15.52 42.67 -40.93
N ASN A 541 -16.20 43.21 -39.91
CA ASN A 541 -17.65 43.24 -39.89
C ASN A 541 -18.18 44.15 -41.00
N GLN A 542 -17.59 45.35 -41.17
CA GLN A 542 -17.94 46.26 -42.26
C GLN A 542 -17.64 45.66 -43.64
N LEU A 543 -16.54 44.91 -43.77
CA LEU A 543 -16.22 44.21 -45.01
C LEU A 543 -17.27 43.13 -45.35
N LEU A 544 -17.75 42.39 -44.36
CA LEU A 544 -18.83 41.41 -44.56
C LEU A 544 -20.19 42.07 -44.86
N ASP A 545 -20.44 43.28 -44.34
CA ASP A 545 -21.66 44.04 -44.57
C ASP A 545 -21.65 44.80 -45.91
N THR A 546 -20.50 44.84 -46.62
CA THR A 546 -20.36 45.46 -47.95
C THR A 546 -21.09 44.61 -49.01
N ASP A 547 -21.74 45.26 -49.98
CA ASP A 547 -22.46 44.54 -51.04
C ASP A 547 -21.51 43.64 -51.85
N ARG A 548 -21.98 42.41 -52.16
CA ARG A 548 -21.15 41.41 -52.84
C ARG A 548 -20.75 41.82 -54.25
N ASP A 549 -21.58 42.58 -54.96
CA ASP A 549 -21.24 43.06 -56.29
C ASP A 549 -20.23 44.20 -56.23
N GLU A 550 -20.26 45.03 -55.18
CA GLU A 550 -19.25 46.04 -54.90
C GLU A 550 -17.89 45.41 -54.58
N LEU A 551 -17.86 44.42 -53.67
CA LEU A 551 -16.64 43.65 -53.37
C LEU A 551 -16.10 42.94 -54.62
N TYR A 552 -16.98 42.35 -55.43
CA TYR A 552 -16.59 41.71 -56.68
C TYR A 552 -15.94 42.70 -57.66
N GLN A 553 -16.55 43.87 -57.88
CA GLN A 553 -16.03 44.89 -58.79
C GLN A 553 -14.64 45.37 -58.36
N SER A 554 -14.45 45.56 -57.06
CA SER A 554 -13.15 45.90 -56.47
C SER A 554 -12.13 44.80 -56.74
N LEU A 555 -12.40 43.56 -56.32
CA LEU A 555 -11.43 42.46 -56.31
C LEU A 555 -11.14 41.85 -57.69
N ALA A 556 -12.13 41.84 -58.59
CA ALA A 556 -12.00 41.21 -59.91
C ALA A 556 -11.14 42.00 -60.90
N ALA A 557 -10.75 43.24 -60.57
CA ALA A 557 -9.92 44.11 -61.42
C ALA A 557 -10.44 44.22 -62.88
N GLY A 558 -11.76 44.28 -63.04
CA GLY A 558 -12.42 44.37 -64.36
C GLY A 558 -12.71 43.03 -65.06
N ASN A 559 -12.39 41.89 -64.45
CA ASN A 559 -12.71 40.57 -65.00
C ASN A 559 -14.21 40.25 -64.92
N SER A 560 -14.74 39.62 -65.98
CA SER A 560 -16.12 39.12 -66.02
C SER A 560 -16.33 37.94 -65.06
N LYS A 561 -17.52 37.81 -64.45
CA LYS A 561 -17.90 36.65 -63.60
C LYS A 561 -17.80 35.29 -64.31
N LYS A 562 -17.70 35.29 -65.65
CA LYS A 562 -17.53 34.09 -66.48
C LYS A 562 -16.07 33.74 -66.77
N SER A 563 -15.10 34.62 -66.49
CA SER A 563 -13.68 34.29 -66.65
C SER A 563 -13.21 33.42 -65.50
N GLU A 564 -12.15 32.66 -65.71
CA GLU A 564 -11.56 31.80 -64.68
C GLU A 564 -11.19 32.60 -63.41
N GLN A 565 -10.57 33.78 -63.57
CA GLN A 565 -10.25 34.69 -62.47
C GLN A 565 -11.51 35.29 -61.81
N GLY A 566 -12.56 35.57 -62.59
CA GLY A 566 -13.84 36.02 -62.04
C GLY A 566 -14.56 34.94 -61.24
N GLN A 567 -14.52 33.69 -61.68
CA GLN A 567 -15.09 32.54 -60.97
C GLN A 567 -14.37 32.26 -59.65
N GLU A 568 -13.04 32.45 -59.59
CA GLU A 568 -12.28 32.37 -58.34
C GLU A 568 -12.76 33.41 -57.30
N VAL A 569 -13.00 34.66 -57.73
CA VAL A 569 -13.50 35.73 -56.86
C VAL A 569 -14.94 35.45 -56.42
N VAL A 570 -15.81 34.97 -57.33
CA VAL A 570 -17.19 34.57 -56.95
C VAL A 570 -17.16 33.46 -55.91
N PHE A 571 -16.36 32.42 -56.14
CA PHE A 571 -16.23 31.29 -55.22
C PHE A 571 -15.72 31.75 -53.83
N MET A 572 -14.73 32.64 -53.79
CA MET A 572 -14.23 33.21 -52.53
C MET A 572 -15.34 33.94 -51.77
N LEU A 573 -16.08 34.81 -52.46
CA LEU A 573 -17.17 35.61 -51.86
C LEU A 573 -18.36 34.75 -51.40
N GLU A 574 -18.65 33.65 -52.10
CA GLU A 574 -19.69 32.69 -51.70
C GLU A 574 -19.36 31.93 -50.42
N ASN A 575 -18.07 31.69 -50.16
CA ASN A 575 -17.60 30.95 -49.00
C ASN A 575 -17.25 31.85 -47.81
N LEU A 576 -17.55 33.17 -47.86
CA LEU A 576 -17.31 34.05 -46.73
C LEU A 576 -18.05 33.57 -45.49
N ILE A 577 -17.34 33.58 -44.36
CA ILE A 577 -17.93 33.35 -43.03
C ILE A 577 -19.06 34.35 -42.75
N SER A 578 -20.12 33.92 -42.08
CA SER A 578 -21.21 34.82 -41.69
C SER A 578 -20.76 35.80 -40.59
N ASN A 579 -21.41 36.97 -40.49
CA ASN A 579 -21.08 37.95 -39.44
C ASN A 579 -21.27 37.35 -38.03
N ALA A 580 -22.32 36.55 -37.81
CA ALA A 580 -22.57 35.86 -36.55
C ALA A 580 -21.49 34.81 -36.21
N ASP A 581 -21.07 34.03 -37.20
CA ASP A 581 -20.01 33.03 -37.04
C ASP A 581 -18.65 33.70 -36.82
N LEU A 582 -18.38 34.81 -37.50
CA LEU A 582 -17.16 35.60 -37.34
C LEU A 582 -17.06 36.17 -35.92
N ILE A 583 -18.15 36.72 -35.39
CA ILE A 583 -18.24 37.18 -33.98
C ILE A 583 -17.98 36.01 -33.02
N THR A 584 -18.57 34.85 -33.30
CA THR A 584 -18.42 33.65 -32.46
C THR A 584 -16.98 33.13 -32.49
N SER A 585 -16.38 33.01 -33.68
CA SER A 585 -14.97 32.64 -33.83
C SER A 585 -14.05 33.68 -33.20
N GLY A 586 -14.37 34.97 -33.33
CA GLY A 586 -13.59 36.06 -32.76
C GLY A 586 -13.54 36.06 -31.23
N ARG A 587 -14.66 35.75 -30.57
CA ARG A 587 -14.70 35.51 -29.11
C ARG A 587 -13.80 34.34 -28.71
N MET A 588 -13.93 33.20 -29.41
CA MET A 588 -13.11 32.01 -29.14
C MET A 588 -11.62 32.27 -29.38
N MET A 589 -11.28 33.03 -30.42
CA MET A 589 -9.93 33.45 -30.75
C MET A 589 -9.33 34.39 -29.70
N GLY A 590 -10.11 35.37 -29.20
CA GLY A 590 -9.69 36.24 -28.10
C GLY A 590 -9.34 35.45 -26.84
N VAL A 591 -10.18 34.47 -26.48
CA VAL A 591 -9.89 33.55 -25.36
C VAL A 591 -8.63 32.72 -25.65
N LYS A 592 -8.53 32.12 -26.84
CA LYS A 592 -7.36 31.31 -27.24
C LYS A 592 -6.06 32.10 -27.14
N LYS A 593 -6.05 33.35 -27.62
CA LYS A 593 -4.90 34.27 -27.57
C LYS A 593 -4.52 34.60 -26.12
N GLY A 594 -5.48 34.90 -25.26
CA GLY A 594 -5.23 35.09 -23.83
C GLY A 594 -4.61 33.86 -23.16
N ARG A 595 -5.07 32.66 -23.51
CA ARG A 595 -4.50 31.39 -23.01
C ARG A 595 -3.09 31.13 -23.53
N LEU A 596 -2.81 31.42 -24.80
CA LEU A 596 -1.46 31.32 -25.39
C LEU A 596 -0.48 32.31 -24.72
N TYR A 597 -0.93 33.53 -24.42
CA TYR A 597 -0.13 34.50 -23.68
C TYR A 597 0.17 34.04 -22.25
N ASN A 598 -0.85 33.54 -21.54
CA ASN A 598 -0.65 32.97 -20.21
C ASN A 598 0.31 31.78 -20.23
N LEU A 599 0.23 30.92 -21.25
CA LEU A 599 1.15 29.80 -21.43
C LEU A 599 2.61 30.26 -21.53
N PHE A 600 2.86 31.31 -22.31
CA PHE A 600 4.18 31.93 -22.43
C PHE A 600 4.68 32.52 -21.10
N GLN A 601 3.83 33.25 -20.37
CA GLN A 601 4.20 33.80 -19.06
C GLN A 601 4.55 32.70 -18.05
N LEU A 602 3.76 31.62 -18.01
CA LEU A 602 4.04 30.47 -17.15
C LEU A 602 5.38 29.80 -17.49
N GLU A 603 5.75 29.71 -18.77
CA GLU A 603 7.04 29.17 -19.18
C GLU A 603 8.21 30.06 -18.73
N GLU A 604 8.06 31.40 -18.80
CA GLU A 604 9.06 32.32 -18.24
C GLU A 604 9.17 32.19 -16.72
N GLU A 605 8.04 32.14 -16.01
CA GLU A 605 8.01 31.98 -14.54
C GLU A 605 8.68 30.66 -14.11
N MET A 606 8.37 29.55 -14.79
CA MET A 606 9.02 28.26 -14.53
C MET A 606 10.53 28.31 -14.78
N LYS A 607 10.97 29.01 -15.82
CA LYS A 607 12.39 29.20 -16.12
C LYS A 607 13.09 30.03 -15.04
N ARG A 608 12.49 31.14 -14.62
CA ARG A 608 13.01 32.00 -13.54
C ARG A 608 13.11 31.24 -12.21
N LEU A 609 12.09 30.46 -11.86
CA LEU A 609 12.11 29.62 -10.65
C LEU A 609 13.26 28.61 -10.70
N SER A 610 13.45 27.95 -11.85
CA SER A 610 14.52 26.96 -12.04
C SER A 610 15.92 27.61 -11.98
N GLU A 611 16.08 28.82 -12.55
CA GLU A 611 17.33 29.57 -12.50
C GLU A 611 17.65 30.08 -11.09
N SER A 612 16.65 30.54 -10.33
CA SER A 612 16.80 30.96 -8.93
C SER A 612 17.36 29.83 -8.07
N LEU A 613 16.80 28.62 -8.20
CA LEU A 613 17.18 27.45 -7.41
C LEU A 613 18.51 26.83 -7.85
N ARG A 614 18.92 27.05 -9.10
CA ARG A 614 20.25 26.65 -9.59
C ARG A 614 21.35 27.61 -9.11
N ASN A 615 21.01 28.89 -8.93
CA ASN A 615 21.93 29.92 -8.44
C ASN A 615 22.07 29.93 -6.92
N GLU A 616 21.04 29.48 -6.19
CA GLU A 616 21.14 29.03 -4.80
C GLU A 616 21.91 27.70 -4.74
N LYS A 617 23.20 27.71 -5.09
CA LYS A 617 24.09 26.61 -4.72
C LYS A 617 24.08 26.51 -3.20
N PHE A 618 23.33 25.56 -2.67
CA PHE A 618 23.53 25.04 -1.33
C PHE A 618 25.01 24.71 -1.20
N GLN A 619 25.71 25.43 -0.33
CA GLN A 619 27.05 25.03 0.08
C GLN A 619 26.92 23.60 0.59
N GLU A 620 27.57 22.67 -0.12
CA GLU A 620 27.83 21.34 0.38
C GLU A 620 28.73 21.51 1.62
N GLU A 621 28.12 21.53 2.81
CA GLU A 621 28.84 21.06 3.99
C GLU A 621 29.00 19.55 3.81
N GLU A 622 30.19 19.18 3.35
CA GLU A 622 30.79 17.89 3.65
C GLU A 622 30.65 17.63 5.16
N GLY A 623 29.96 16.55 5.53
CA GLY A 623 29.93 16.11 6.93
C GLY A 623 28.57 15.65 7.43
N VAL A 624 27.93 14.72 6.75
CA VAL A 624 27.08 13.75 7.45
C VAL A 624 27.58 12.38 7.03
N GLU A 625 28.40 11.79 7.89
CA GLU A 625 28.68 10.36 7.87
C GLU A 625 27.34 9.64 7.70
N GLU A 626 27.21 8.85 6.64
CA GLU A 626 26.24 7.78 6.63
C GLU A 626 26.57 6.92 7.87
N ASP A 627 25.73 6.99 8.90
CA ASP A 627 25.67 5.94 9.91
C ASP A 627 25.33 4.65 9.17
N SER A 628 26.38 3.97 8.72
CA SER A 628 26.35 2.60 8.25
C SER A 628 25.89 1.75 9.43
N ASP A 629 24.60 1.45 9.47
CA ASP A 629 24.03 0.40 10.29
C ASP A 629 24.72 -0.92 9.89
N PRO A 630 25.50 -1.56 10.78
CA PRO A 630 26.24 -2.78 10.45
C PRO A 630 25.25 -3.95 10.44
N GLY A 631 24.56 -4.14 9.31
CA GLY A 631 23.58 -5.23 9.18
C GLY A 631 23.09 -5.54 7.78
N VAL A 632 23.62 -4.90 6.73
CA VAL A 632 23.29 -5.26 5.34
C VAL A 632 24.51 -5.93 4.71
N GLU A 633 24.65 -7.23 4.95
CA GLU A 633 25.53 -8.06 4.13
C GLU A 633 24.96 -8.15 2.71
N ALA A 634 25.69 -7.53 1.79
CA ALA A 634 25.89 -7.90 0.39
C ALA A 634 24.67 -8.25 -0.48
N GLU A 635 24.11 -7.23 -1.14
CA GLU A 635 23.75 -7.34 -2.56
C GLU A 635 24.42 -6.20 -3.32
N THR A 636 25.59 -6.48 -3.85
CA THR A 636 26.35 -5.61 -4.72
C THR A 636 25.75 -5.69 -6.13
N GLU A 637 24.77 -4.85 -6.44
CA GLU A 637 24.43 -4.57 -7.85
C GLU A 637 25.18 -3.33 -8.33
N MET A 638 26.01 -3.58 -9.33
CA MET A 638 26.80 -2.61 -10.07
C MET A 638 25.93 -1.44 -10.56
N VAL A 639 26.05 -0.29 -9.92
CA VAL A 639 25.53 0.96 -10.47
C VAL A 639 26.58 1.52 -11.40
N GLU A 640 26.35 1.33 -12.69
CA GLU A 640 27.07 2.00 -13.78
C GLU A 640 27.12 3.52 -13.53
N GLU A 641 28.27 4.12 -13.83
CA GLU A 641 28.64 5.52 -13.69
C GLU A 641 27.73 6.52 -14.42
N SER A 642 26.70 6.05 -15.13
CA SER A 642 25.71 6.87 -15.83
C SER A 642 24.62 7.49 -14.93
N LYS A 643 24.57 7.19 -13.62
CA LYS A 643 23.58 7.79 -12.70
C LYS A 643 23.97 9.17 -12.13
N VAL A 644 25.22 9.60 -12.27
CA VAL A 644 25.70 10.84 -11.63
C VAL A 644 25.14 12.10 -12.33
N GLU A 645 24.77 12.04 -13.61
CA GLU A 645 24.23 13.21 -14.32
C GLU A 645 22.74 13.52 -14.00
N GLU A 646 21.92 12.51 -13.68
CA GLU A 646 20.49 12.73 -13.33
C GLU A 646 20.28 13.28 -11.90
N ASP A 647 21.27 13.15 -11.01
CA ASP A 647 21.19 13.56 -9.61
C ASP A 647 21.48 15.05 -9.37
N SER A 648 21.73 15.82 -10.44
CA SER A 648 22.04 17.27 -10.38
C SER A 648 20.81 18.19 -10.26
N ASN A 649 19.59 17.66 -10.20
CA ASN A 649 18.36 18.45 -10.22
C ASN A 649 17.79 18.68 -8.80
N TRP A 650 17.53 19.95 -8.44
CA TRP A 650 17.10 20.37 -7.09
C TRP A 650 15.81 19.71 -6.61
N PHE A 651 14.95 19.26 -7.52
CA PHE A 651 13.68 18.60 -7.20
C PHE A 651 13.80 17.07 -7.01
N MET A 652 14.95 16.46 -7.28
CA MET A 652 15.15 15.01 -7.12
C MET A 652 14.89 14.49 -5.69
N PRO A 653 15.31 15.19 -4.62
CA PRO A 653 14.93 14.82 -3.25
C PRO A 653 13.41 14.77 -3.04
N ILE A 654 12.67 15.70 -3.67
CA ILE A 654 11.19 15.74 -3.60
C ILE A 654 10.60 14.56 -4.34
N ILE A 655 11.06 14.26 -5.56
CA ILE A 655 10.58 13.09 -6.31
C ILE A 655 10.81 11.82 -5.47
N ARG A 656 12.03 11.60 -4.96
CA ARG A 656 12.35 10.42 -4.14
C ARG A 656 11.41 10.32 -2.93
N TYR A 657 11.12 11.44 -2.27
CA TYR A 657 10.15 11.49 -1.17
C TYR A 657 8.72 11.12 -1.61
N GLN A 658 8.25 11.63 -2.74
CA GLN A 658 6.91 11.32 -3.25
C GLN A 658 6.80 9.84 -3.66
N VAL A 659 7.85 9.27 -4.28
CA VAL A 659 7.86 7.85 -4.62
C VAL A 659 7.91 6.98 -3.35
N ASP A 660 8.66 7.37 -2.31
CA ASP A 660 8.63 6.70 -1.00
C ASP A 660 7.22 6.72 -0.38
N ILE A 661 6.48 7.83 -0.46
CA ILE A 661 5.08 7.87 -0.01
C ILE A 661 4.21 6.91 -0.82
N LEU A 662 4.34 6.91 -2.15
CA LEU A 662 3.56 6.03 -3.01
C LEU A 662 3.86 4.55 -2.74
N TYR A 663 5.12 4.25 -2.43
CA TYR A 663 5.54 2.94 -1.98
C TYR A 663 4.87 2.55 -0.66
N VAL A 664 4.80 3.47 0.31
CA VAL A 664 4.04 3.27 1.56
C VAL A 664 2.55 3.05 1.30
N ILE A 665 1.93 3.82 0.41
CA ILE A 665 0.52 3.67 0.04
C ILE A 665 0.28 2.28 -0.58
N ALA A 666 1.19 1.79 -1.41
CA ALA A 666 1.08 0.48 -2.01
C ALA A 666 1.18 -0.65 -0.97
N MET A 667 2.14 -0.57 -0.05
CA MET A 667 2.22 -1.52 1.09
C MET A 667 1.00 -1.40 2.02
N ALA A 668 0.44 -0.20 2.20
CA ALA A 668 -0.83 -0.03 2.90
C ALA A 668 -1.99 -0.74 2.18
N CYS A 669 -2.00 -0.76 0.84
CA CYS A 669 -2.97 -1.56 0.09
C CYS A 669 -2.80 -3.05 0.41
N SER A 670 -1.57 -3.56 0.53
CA SER A 670 -1.28 -4.93 0.96
C SER A 670 -1.83 -5.27 2.34
N ILE A 671 -1.59 -4.40 3.33
CA ILE A 671 -2.12 -4.55 4.70
C ILE A 671 -3.66 -4.53 4.69
N ARG A 672 -4.25 -3.63 3.90
CA ARG A 672 -5.71 -3.54 3.77
C ARG A 672 -6.29 -4.75 3.04
N TRP A 673 -5.61 -5.25 2.02
CA TRP A 673 -6.03 -6.40 1.25
C TRP A 673 -6.18 -7.62 2.13
N GLN A 674 -5.16 -7.91 2.95
CA GLN A 674 -5.21 -8.95 3.96
C GLN A 674 -6.44 -8.79 4.86
N GLY A 675 -6.71 -7.58 5.34
CA GLY A 675 -7.88 -7.30 6.17
C GLY A 675 -9.24 -7.46 5.48
N LEU A 676 -9.31 -7.29 4.16
CA LEU A 676 -10.53 -7.52 3.35
C LEU A 676 -10.76 -9.00 3.03
N THR A 677 -9.70 -9.82 3.04
CA THR A 677 -9.79 -11.25 2.72
C THR A 677 -10.09 -12.14 3.92
N GLU A 678 -9.87 -11.62 5.13
CA GLU A 678 -10.10 -12.37 6.38
C GLU A 678 -11.57 -12.66 6.64
N ASN A 679 -11.83 -13.90 7.06
CA ASN A 679 -13.08 -14.24 7.72
C ASN A 679 -12.97 -13.77 9.17
N LYS A 680 -13.78 -12.78 9.55
CA LYS A 680 -13.84 -12.24 10.93
C LYS A 680 -15.04 -12.77 11.73
N LYS A 681 -15.84 -13.69 11.16
CA LYS A 681 -17.28 -13.70 11.42
C LYS A 681 -17.89 -14.96 12.02
N ALA A 682 -17.18 -15.91 12.62
CA ALA A 682 -17.88 -16.94 13.39
C ALA A 682 -18.77 -16.31 14.49
N CYS A 683 -18.20 -15.39 15.30
CA CYS A 683 -18.96 -14.66 16.32
C CYS A 683 -19.67 -13.40 15.77
N GLN A 684 -19.05 -12.68 14.81
CA GLN A 684 -19.71 -11.51 14.20
C GLN A 684 -20.95 -11.91 13.40
N TYR A 685 -21.02 -13.12 12.83
CA TYR A 685 -22.26 -13.62 12.23
C TYR A 685 -23.36 -13.65 13.28
N ILE A 686 -23.13 -14.29 14.43
CA ILE A 686 -24.15 -14.42 15.47
C ILE A 686 -24.58 -13.02 15.97
N GLU A 687 -23.64 -12.11 16.16
CA GLU A 687 -23.92 -10.72 16.55
C GLU A 687 -24.66 -9.89 15.47
N GLU A 688 -24.23 -9.98 14.20
CA GLU A 688 -24.85 -9.27 13.07
C GLU A 688 -26.22 -9.84 12.75
N GLU A 689 -26.37 -11.16 12.86
CA GLU A 689 -27.60 -11.88 12.63
C GLU A 689 -28.59 -11.63 13.77
N GLY A 690 -28.14 -11.63 15.03
CA GLY A 690 -28.98 -11.22 16.16
C GLY A 690 -29.46 -9.78 16.04
N LYS A 691 -28.61 -8.86 15.53
CA LYS A 691 -29.06 -7.50 15.18
C LYS A 691 -30.07 -7.47 14.04
N ARG A 692 -30.00 -8.41 13.09
CA ARG A 692 -30.87 -8.50 11.91
C ARG A 692 -32.23 -9.14 12.25
N THR A 693 -32.23 -10.21 13.04
CA THR A 693 -33.42 -11.02 13.35
C THR A 693 -34.05 -10.68 14.70
N GLY A 694 -33.31 -10.03 15.60
CA GLY A 694 -33.74 -9.75 16.96
C GLY A 694 -33.63 -10.95 17.92
N GLU A 695 -33.08 -12.07 17.44
CA GLU A 695 -32.90 -13.32 18.19
C GLU A 695 -31.63 -13.30 19.05
N GLY A 696 -31.64 -14.05 20.14
CA GLY A 696 -30.46 -14.28 20.98
C GLY A 696 -29.46 -15.23 20.31
N SER A 697 -28.19 -15.17 20.73
CA SER A 697 -27.13 -16.04 20.21
C SER A 697 -27.45 -17.53 20.29
N ALA A 698 -28.14 -17.96 21.37
CA ALA A 698 -28.58 -19.35 21.54
C ALA A 698 -29.64 -19.78 20.51
N GLU A 699 -30.58 -18.90 20.17
CA GLU A 699 -31.65 -19.15 19.19
C GLU A 699 -31.08 -19.27 17.76
N ILE A 700 -30.10 -18.43 17.42
CA ILE A 700 -29.40 -18.49 16.12
C ILE A 700 -28.63 -19.80 15.99
N LEU A 701 -27.99 -20.27 17.07
CA LEU A 701 -27.27 -21.54 17.11
C LEU A 701 -28.20 -22.76 17.09
N GLN A 702 -29.45 -22.63 17.55
CA GLN A 702 -30.42 -23.74 17.50
C GLN A 702 -30.79 -24.14 16.07
N ARG A 703 -30.81 -23.18 15.13
CA ARG A 703 -31.07 -23.40 13.69
C ARG A 703 -29.81 -23.61 12.84
N ALA A 704 -28.65 -23.77 13.47
CA ALA A 704 -27.39 -24.01 12.77
C ALA A 704 -27.38 -25.37 12.05
N LEU A 705 -26.97 -25.39 10.79
CA LEU A 705 -26.63 -26.62 10.05
C LEU A 705 -25.13 -26.89 10.12
N VAL A 706 -24.73 -28.16 10.05
CA VAL A 706 -23.35 -28.59 9.87
C VAL A 706 -23.25 -29.25 8.49
N HIS A 707 -22.52 -28.62 7.59
CA HIS A 707 -22.26 -29.15 6.25
C HIS A 707 -20.95 -29.92 6.22
N ALA A 708 -21.01 -31.24 6.25
CA ALA A 708 -19.86 -32.10 6.02
C ALA A 708 -19.62 -32.29 4.53
N ILE A 709 -18.49 -31.82 4.05
CA ILE A 709 -18.07 -31.97 2.67
C ILE A 709 -17.00 -33.06 2.61
N SER A 710 -17.42 -34.24 2.17
CA SER A 710 -16.57 -35.42 1.96
C SER A 710 -17.12 -36.27 0.80
N HIS A 711 -16.24 -36.97 0.09
CA HIS A 711 -16.68 -37.93 -0.93
C HIS A 711 -17.35 -39.17 -0.30
N GLU A 712 -16.94 -39.53 0.91
CA GLU A 712 -17.44 -40.65 1.70
C GLU A 712 -18.19 -40.13 2.95
N LYS A 713 -19.19 -40.88 3.45
CA LYS A 713 -19.92 -40.50 4.68
C LYS A 713 -19.20 -41.04 5.92
N ASP A 714 -18.02 -40.52 6.19
CA ASP A 714 -17.07 -41.11 7.14
C ASP A 714 -16.60 -40.17 8.24
N ILE A 715 -17.21 -38.99 8.35
CA ILE A 715 -16.96 -38.04 9.43
C ILE A 715 -17.91 -38.38 10.61
N PRO A 716 -17.41 -38.65 11.83
CA PRO A 716 -18.25 -39.00 12.96
C PRO A 716 -18.97 -37.77 13.54
N GLU A 717 -20.25 -37.97 13.84
CA GLU A 717 -21.18 -36.89 14.16
C GLU A 717 -21.22 -36.55 15.66
N ALA A 718 -20.86 -37.50 16.54
CA ALA A 718 -21.09 -37.41 17.99
C ALA A 718 -20.41 -36.19 18.66
N GLY A 719 -19.11 -36.00 18.44
CA GLY A 719 -18.36 -34.87 19.03
C GLY A 719 -18.77 -33.50 18.48
N VAL A 720 -19.15 -33.45 17.20
CA VAL A 720 -19.60 -32.23 16.52
C VAL A 720 -20.98 -31.80 17.02
N LEU A 721 -21.91 -32.75 17.13
CA LEU A 721 -23.27 -32.49 17.62
C LEU A 721 -23.27 -32.10 19.10
N ALA A 722 -22.41 -32.71 19.91
CA ALA A 722 -22.28 -32.42 21.34
C ALA A 722 -21.81 -30.98 21.66
N ALA A 723 -21.32 -30.23 20.67
CA ALA A 723 -20.93 -28.83 20.82
C ALA A 723 -22.12 -27.85 20.80
N PHE A 724 -23.29 -28.28 20.33
CA PHE A 724 -24.47 -27.44 20.21
C PHE A 724 -25.51 -27.75 21.31
N PRO A 725 -26.41 -26.80 21.66
CA PRO A 725 -27.51 -27.06 22.58
C PRO A 725 -28.41 -28.21 22.10
N ASP A 726 -28.85 -29.07 23.03
CA ASP A 726 -29.60 -30.30 22.76
C ASP A 726 -30.96 -29.99 22.10
N MET A 727 -31.35 -30.78 21.07
CA MET A 727 -32.71 -31.08 20.55
C MET A 727 -32.71 -31.46 19.05
N GLY A 728 -33.16 -32.68 18.72
CA GLY A 728 -33.90 -33.05 17.49
C GLY A 728 -33.15 -33.22 16.15
N GLY A 729 -33.01 -34.46 15.67
CA GLY A 729 -32.31 -34.87 14.44
C GLY A 729 -32.66 -34.16 13.12
N SER A 730 -31.73 -33.36 12.61
CA SER A 730 -31.15 -33.40 11.24
C SER A 730 -30.26 -32.17 10.95
N ARG A 731 -29.35 -31.82 11.88
CA ARG A 731 -28.41 -30.70 11.70
C ARG A 731 -27.28 -31.00 10.71
N PHE A 732 -27.00 -32.28 10.41
CA PHE A 732 -25.84 -32.67 9.63
C PHE A 732 -26.19 -32.95 8.17
N VAL A 733 -25.61 -32.17 7.24
CA VAL A 733 -25.84 -32.25 5.80
C VAL A 733 -24.56 -32.70 5.11
N TYR A 734 -24.60 -33.82 4.40
CA TYR A 734 -23.44 -34.31 3.63
C TYR A 734 -23.46 -33.78 2.19
N GLY A 735 -22.37 -33.15 1.77
CA GLY A 735 -22.10 -32.74 0.40
C GLY A 735 -20.86 -33.43 -0.17
N ARG A 736 -20.85 -33.69 -1.48
CA ARG A 736 -19.70 -34.30 -2.18
C ARG A 736 -18.78 -33.29 -2.89
N VAL A 737 -19.21 -32.04 -2.99
CA VAL A 737 -18.51 -30.98 -3.74
C VAL A 737 -18.60 -29.68 -2.97
N LEU A 738 -17.58 -28.84 -3.08
CA LEU A 738 -17.59 -27.48 -2.55
C LEU A 738 -18.69 -26.63 -3.24
N PRO A 739 -19.55 -25.92 -2.47
CA PRO A 739 -20.66 -25.15 -3.04
C PRO A 739 -20.24 -24.08 -4.05
N GLY A 740 -21.00 -23.97 -5.14
CA GLY A 740 -20.84 -22.92 -6.14
C GLY A 740 -21.48 -21.57 -5.72
N ARG A 741 -21.22 -20.50 -6.48
CA ARG A 741 -21.76 -19.14 -6.19
C ARG A 741 -23.29 -19.08 -6.06
N SER A 742 -24.02 -19.87 -6.84
CA SER A 742 -25.49 -19.91 -6.86
C SER A 742 -26.09 -20.70 -5.70
N GLU A 743 -25.35 -21.66 -5.14
CA GLU A 743 -25.78 -22.48 -3.99
C GLU A 743 -25.52 -21.76 -2.65
N MET A 744 -24.67 -20.73 -2.66
CA MET A 744 -24.34 -19.91 -1.49
C MET A 744 -25.41 -18.89 -1.07
N LEU A 745 -26.60 -18.90 -1.68
CA LEU A 745 -27.65 -17.88 -1.58
C LEU A 745 -28.62 -18.05 -0.39
N GLU A 746 -28.53 -19.13 0.39
CA GLU A 746 -29.45 -19.37 1.51
C GLU A 746 -29.00 -18.67 2.82
N PRO A 747 -29.95 -18.18 3.63
CA PRO A 747 -29.68 -17.38 4.83
C PRO A 747 -29.45 -18.19 6.12
N GLU A 748 -29.40 -19.52 6.06
CA GLU A 748 -29.20 -20.34 7.26
C GLU A 748 -27.73 -20.37 7.68
N PHE A 749 -27.50 -20.29 8.99
CA PHE A 749 -26.16 -20.39 9.57
C PHE A 749 -25.66 -21.82 9.41
N ALA A 750 -24.47 -21.98 8.86
CA ALA A 750 -23.84 -23.27 8.64
C ALA A 750 -22.50 -23.38 9.41
N LEU A 751 -22.03 -24.59 9.65
CA LEU A 751 -20.65 -24.89 10.00
C LEU A 751 -20.15 -25.85 8.91
N TYR A 752 -19.17 -25.43 8.12
CA TYR A 752 -18.60 -26.33 7.11
C TYR A 752 -17.51 -27.18 7.73
N LEU A 753 -17.56 -28.49 7.52
CA LEU A 753 -16.52 -29.43 7.89
C LEU A 753 -16.00 -30.08 6.60
N ILE A 754 -14.81 -29.70 6.17
CA ILE A 754 -14.26 -30.09 4.86
C ILE A 754 -13.19 -31.15 5.06
N ASP A 755 -13.34 -32.28 4.38
CA ASP A 755 -12.38 -33.39 4.42
C ASP A 755 -11.23 -33.22 3.42
N MET A 756 -10.04 -32.89 3.93
CA MET A 756 -8.85 -32.63 3.12
C MET A 756 -8.21 -33.88 2.51
N ARG A 757 -8.73 -35.10 2.77
CA ARG A 757 -8.32 -36.29 1.99
C ARG A 757 -8.71 -36.19 0.52
N HIS A 758 -9.79 -35.47 0.26
CA HIS A 758 -10.43 -35.46 -1.05
C HIS A 758 -10.33 -34.11 -1.78
N PHE A 759 -9.96 -33.03 -1.07
CA PHE A 759 -9.87 -31.68 -1.62
C PHE A 759 -8.46 -31.12 -1.49
N GLN A 760 -8.02 -30.41 -2.53
CA GLN A 760 -6.74 -29.72 -2.52
C GLN A 760 -6.85 -28.38 -1.78
N ALA A 761 -5.77 -27.96 -1.10
CA ALA A 761 -5.72 -26.68 -0.38
C ALA A 761 -6.14 -25.49 -1.25
N ARG A 762 -5.72 -25.48 -2.52
CA ARG A 762 -6.05 -24.42 -3.49
C ARG A 762 -7.55 -24.32 -3.75
N GLU A 763 -8.25 -25.44 -3.88
CA GLU A 763 -9.70 -25.47 -4.12
C GLU A 763 -10.46 -24.87 -2.94
N VAL A 764 -10.05 -25.24 -1.72
CA VAL A 764 -10.63 -24.70 -0.48
C VAL A 764 -10.32 -23.22 -0.32
N ILE A 765 -9.10 -22.76 -0.62
CA ILE A 765 -8.72 -21.35 -0.61
C ILE A 765 -9.60 -20.54 -1.59
N GLU A 766 -9.84 -21.05 -2.79
CA GLU A 766 -10.71 -20.37 -3.77
C GLU A 766 -12.16 -20.29 -3.31
N PHE A 767 -12.69 -21.39 -2.76
CA PHE A 767 -14.01 -21.42 -2.12
C PHE A 767 -14.14 -20.35 -1.03
N LEU A 768 -13.19 -20.31 -0.09
CA LEU A 768 -13.18 -19.33 1.00
C LEU A 768 -13.06 -17.90 0.50
N ARG A 769 -12.23 -17.63 -0.52
CA ARG A 769 -12.11 -16.29 -1.13
C ARG A 769 -13.42 -15.84 -1.75
N MET A 770 -14.14 -16.74 -2.43
CA MET A 770 -15.45 -16.43 -2.98
C MET A 770 -16.47 -16.12 -1.87
N ARG A 771 -16.48 -16.94 -0.81
CA ARG A 771 -17.37 -16.73 0.34
C ARG A 771 -17.06 -15.43 1.08
N ASN A 772 -15.78 -15.13 1.34
CA ASN A 772 -15.35 -13.95 2.09
C ASN A 772 -15.58 -12.63 1.31
N ARG A 773 -15.72 -12.69 -0.02
CA ARG A 773 -16.05 -11.53 -0.86
C ARG A 773 -17.54 -11.38 -1.14
N SER A 774 -18.38 -12.34 -0.71
CA SER A 774 -19.83 -12.30 -0.86
C SER A 774 -20.44 -11.23 0.05
N PRO A 775 -21.58 -10.60 -0.34
CA PRO A 775 -22.35 -9.74 0.55
C PRO A 775 -23.01 -10.50 1.73
N ILE A 776 -23.02 -11.83 1.69
CA ILE A 776 -23.62 -12.69 2.73
C ILE A 776 -22.65 -12.81 3.91
N ALA A 777 -23.18 -12.91 5.13
CA ALA A 777 -22.39 -13.12 6.33
C ALA A 777 -21.54 -14.40 6.22
N HIS A 778 -20.31 -14.35 6.73
CA HIS A 778 -19.36 -15.45 6.57
C HIS A 778 -19.70 -16.58 7.54
N VAL A 779 -19.24 -17.77 7.19
CA VAL A 779 -19.63 -19.02 7.84
C VAL A 779 -18.37 -19.65 8.44
N PRO A 780 -18.40 -20.23 9.65
CA PRO A 780 -17.27 -20.95 10.20
C PRO A 780 -16.95 -22.20 9.37
N VAL A 781 -15.67 -22.54 9.30
CA VAL A 781 -15.13 -23.69 8.55
C VAL A 781 -14.14 -24.44 9.44
N LEU A 782 -14.23 -25.76 9.42
CA LEU A 782 -13.30 -26.71 10.04
C LEU A 782 -12.73 -27.59 8.92
N LEU A 783 -11.44 -27.88 8.99
CA LEU A 783 -10.79 -28.81 8.07
C LEU A 783 -10.46 -30.09 8.81
N TYR A 784 -10.92 -31.23 8.31
CA TYR A 784 -10.37 -32.51 8.72
C TYR A 784 -9.10 -32.80 7.90
N VAL A 785 -7.96 -32.84 8.57
CA VAL A 785 -6.63 -33.02 7.97
C VAL A 785 -5.98 -34.27 8.58
N PRO A 786 -6.21 -35.47 8.03
CA PRO A 786 -5.65 -36.68 8.61
C PRO A 786 -4.12 -36.78 8.44
N PRO A 787 -3.47 -37.65 9.23
CA PRO A 787 -2.04 -37.91 9.09
C PRO A 787 -1.67 -38.31 7.65
N GLY A 788 -0.74 -37.58 7.03
CA GLY A 788 -0.26 -37.82 5.67
C GLY A 788 -0.70 -36.80 4.61
N VAL A 789 -1.62 -35.88 4.94
CA VAL A 789 -1.92 -34.71 4.08
C VAL A 789 -0.97 -33.56 4.46
N GLU A 790 0.00 -33.26 3.61
CA GLU A 790 0.95 -32.17 3.83
C GLU A 790 0.43 -30.86 3.22
N LEU A 791 0.37 -29.80 4.03
CA LEU A 791 0.16 -28.43 3.55
C LEU A 791 1.50 -27.69 3.54
N THR A 792 1.75 -26.92 2.49
CA THR A 792 2.87 -25.97 2.52
C THR A 792 2.63 -24.90 3.59
N ARG A 793 3.70 -24.28 4.09
CA ARG A 793 3.62 -23.19 5.09
C ARG A 793 2.72 -22.04 4.62
N GLU A 794 2.80 -21.70 3.33
CA GLU A 794 1.98 -20.65 2.71
C GLU A 794 0.49 -21.04 2.65
N GLU A 795 0.19 -22.27 2.22
CA GLU A 795 -1.19 -22.77 2.15
C GLU A 795 -1.84 -22.83 3.53
N ASP A 796 -1.13 -23.31 4.55
CA ASP A 796 -1.63 -23.36 5.92
C ASP A 796 -1.87 -21.95 6.49
N ALA A 797 -0.93 -21.03 6.28
CA ALA A 797 -1.11 -19.65 6.71
C ALA A 797 -2.31 -18.98 6.02
N MET A 798 -2.48 -19.20 4.72
CA MET A 798 -3.64 -18.69 3.97
C MET A 798 -4.95 -19.29 4.45
N LEU A 799 -5.03 -20.62 4.59
CA LEU A 799 -6.24 -21.30 5.06
C LEU A 799 -6.62 -20.83 6.46
N GLY A 800 -5.68 -20.79 7.40
CA GLY A 800 -5.96 -20.32 8.76
C GLY A 800 -6.42 -18.88 8.82
N ARG A 801 -5.90 -18.03 7.94
CA ARG A 801 -6.34 -16.63 7.84
C ARG A 801 -7.72 -16.48 7.21
N LEU A 802 -8.00 -17.26 6.17
CA LEU A 802 -9.25 -17.19 5.42
C LEU A 802 -10.41 -17.89 6.12
N ILE A 803 -10.15 -18.91 6.93
CA ILE A 803 -11.13 -19.61 7.76
C ILE A 803 -11.43 -18.79 9.01
N GLY A 804 -10.38 -18.20 9.61
CA GLY A 804 -10.47 -17.04 10.48
C GLY A 804 -11.45 -17.18 11.64
N VAL A 805 -11.34 -18.24 12.43
CA VAL A 805 -11.89 -18.23 13.79
C VAL A 805 -10.79 -17.69 14.70
N ARG A 806 -10.98 -16.52 15.31
CA ARG A 806 -10.02 -15.97 16.28
C ARG A 806 -10.59 -16.04 17.68
N ALA A 807 -9.73 -16.39 18.64
CA ALA A 807 -9.99 -16.19 20.04
C ALA A 807 -10.29 -14.70 20.28
N GLY A 808 -11.18 -14.40 21.23
CA GLY A 808 -11.80 -13.08 21.37
C GLY A 808 -10.86 -11.90 21.62
N GLU A 809 -9.59 -12.14 21.90
CA GLU A 809 -8.57 -11.10 22.01
C GLU A 809 -7.76 -11.03 20.71
N GLU A 810 -7.80 -9.89 20.04
CA GLU A 810 -7.02 -9.63 18.80
C GLU A 810 -5.50 -9.79 18.98
N VAL A 811 -5.04 -10.01 20.22
CA VAL A 811 -3.67 -10.09 20.67
C VAL A 811 -2.99 -11.38 20.22
N ASN A 812 -3.69 -12.51 20.10
CA ASN A 812 -3.04 -13.82 20.02
C ASN A 812 -2.37 -14.18 18.68
N GLY A 813 -2.60 -13.38 17.62
CA GLY A 813 -1.90 -13.42 16.32
C GLY A 813 -2.18 -14.66 15.44
N LEU A 814 -2.18 -15.86 16.04
CA LEU A 814 -2.50 -17.14 15.44
C LEU A 814 -4.02 -17.30 15.29
N PRO A 815 -4.50 -17.89 14.19
CA PRO A 815 -5.89 -18.35 14.12
C PRO A 815 -6.11 -19.46 15.16
N VAL A 816 -7.32 -19.56 15.71
CA VAL A 816 -7.69 -20.76 16.48
C VAL A 816 -7.51 -21.96 15.55
N PRO A 817 -6.85 -23.04 16.00
CA PRO A 817 -6.72 -24.26 15.24
C PRO A 817 -8.07 -24.71 14.70
N TYR A 818 -8.21 -24.63 13.38
CA TYR A 818 -9.40 -24.98 12.62
C TYR A 818 -9.26 -26.39 12.02
N ARG A 819 -8.13 -27.04 12.30
CA ARG A 819 -7.77 -28.37 11.82
C ARG A 819 -8.16 -29.42 12.86
N ILE A 820 -8.79 -30.49 12.40
CA ILE A 820 -9.07 -31.68 13.16
C ILE A 820 -8.19 -32.78 12.57
N ASN A 821 -7.27 -33.33 13.36
CA ASN A 821 -6.34 -34.36 12.91
C ASN A 821 -6.82 -35.77 13.30
N ASP A 822 -7.68 -35.84 14.30
CA ASP A 822 -8.27 -37.06 14.84
C ASP A 822 -9.71 -36.79 15.24
N LEU A 823 -10.60 -37.69 14.83
CA LEU A 823 -12.03 -37.60 15.05
C LEU A 823 -12.52 -38.50 16.21
N GLU A 824 -11.63 -39.28 16.82
CA GLU A 824 -11.98 -40.23 17.90
C GLU A 824 -12.20 -39.54 19.25
N ASN A 825 -11.50 -38.44 19.54
CA ASN A 825 -11.67 -37.69 20.79
C ASN A 825 -12.84 -36.70 20.72
N THR A 826 -14.05 -37.20 20.99
CA THR A 826 -15.30 -36.42 20.91
C THR A 826 -15.33 -35.21 21.84
N GLU A 827 -14.69 -35.29 23.01
CA GLU A 827 -14.66 -34.20 24.01
C GLU A 827 -13.75 -33.05 23.57
N ARG A 828 -12.59 -33.36 22.99
CA ARG A 828 -11.71 -32.36 22.35
C ARG A 828 -12.44 -31.63 21.21
N ILE A 829 -13.13 -32.37 20.34
CA ILE A 829 -13.87 -31.80 19.20
C ILE A 829 -14.98 -30.88 19.69
N LYS A 830 -15.75 -31.32 20.69
CA LYS A 830 -16.78 -30.51 21.35
C LYS A 830 -16.20 -29.19 21.87
N ASN A 831 -15.17 -29.24 22.71
CA ASN A 831 -14.59 -28.06 23.33
C ASN A 831 -13.90 -27.14 22.30
N LEU A 832 -13.31 -27.70 21.25
CA LEU A 832 -12.77 -26.92 20.14
C LEU A 832 -13.86 -26.12 19.42
N ILE A 833 -14.98 -26.75 19.07
CA ILE A 833 -16.10 -26.07 18.38
C ILE A 833 -16.72 -25.01 19.30
N GLN A 834 -16.88 -25.29 20.60
CA GLN A 834 -17.35 -24.31 21.57
C GLN A 834 -16.41 -23.10 21.65
N GLY A 835 -15.10 -23.31 21.70
CA GLY A 835 -14.10 -22.23 21.66
C GLY A 835 -14.18 -21.42 20.36
N ILE A 836 -14.41 -22.09 19.24
CA ILE A 836 -14.53 -21.47 17.91
C ILE A 836 -15.77 -20.57 17.79
N LEU A 837 -16.90 -21.02 18.35
CA LEU A 837 -18.17 -20.32 18.30
C LEU A 837 -18.37 -19.36 19.50
N LYS A 838 -17.43 -19.35 20.47
CA LYS A 838 -17.56 -18.68 21.78
C LYS A 838 -18.86 -19.05 22.50
N ILE A 839 -19.13 -20.35 22.58
CA ILE A 839 -20.26 -20.88 23.33
C ILE A 839 -19.80 -21.05 24.78
N ASP A 840 -20.29 -20.21 25.68
CA ASP A 840 -20.03 -20.31 27.11
C ASP A 840 -20.94 -21.35 27.76
N ASP A 841 -20.52 -21.90 28.89
CA ASP A 841 -21.25 -22.97 29.60
C ASP A 841 -22.64 -22.49 30.08
N ASP A 842 -22.80 -21.18 30.35
CA ASP A 842 -24.08 -20.56 30.70
C ASP A 842 -25.08 -20.57 29.54
N MET A 843 -24.62 -20.42 28.29
CA MET A 843 -25.48 -20.49 27.10
C MET A 843 -26.05 -21.89 26.87
N ILE A 844 -25.35 -22.92 27.35
CA ILE A 844 -25.77 -24.31 27.28
C ILE A 844 -26.81 -24.59 28.36
N GLN A 845 -26.61 -24.06 29.57
CA GLN A 845 -27.53 -24.23 30.69
C GLN A 845 -28.87 -23.52 30.47
N GLN A 846 -28.88 -22.33 29.84
CA GLN A 846 -30.11 -21.62 29.48
C GLN A 846 -30.94 -22.31 28.37
N GLY A 847 -30.33 -23.24 27.61
CA GLY A 847 -31.03 -24.08 26.64
C GLY A 847 -31.73 -25.30 27.25
N GLY A 848 -31.51 -25.59 28.53
CA GLY A 848 -32.17 -26.67 29.27
C GLY A 848 -33.33 -26.14 30.10
N PHE A 849 -34.56 -26.36 29.63
CA PHE A 849 -35.83 -26.22 30.36
C PHE A 849 -35.87 -25.22 31.53
N SER A 850 -36.37 -24.01 31.28
CA SER A 850 -37.18 -23.30 32.28
C SER A 850 -38.47 -22.80 31.64
N ALA A 851 -39.48 -23.66 31.66
CA ALA A 851 -40.85 -23.20 31.75
C ALA A 851 -41.02 -22.69 33.18
N GLU A 852 -40.82 -21.40 33.40
CA GLU A 852 -41.61 -20.59 34.33
C GLU A 852 -41.08 -19.16 34.33
N SER A 853 -42.05 -18.26 34.39
CA SER A 853 -41.96 -16.81 34.52
C SER A 853 -40.85 -16.34 35.45
N ASP A 854 -40.17 -15.26 35.07
CA ASP A 854 -40.39 -14.02 35.81
C ASP A 854 -40.17 -12.78 34.92
N PHE A 855 -41.24 -11.99 34.91
CA PHE A 855 -41.37 -10.68 34.34
C PHE A 855 -41.25 -9.69 35.50
N LEU A 856 -40.81 -8.46 35.18
CA LEU A 856 -40.78 -7.25 36.03
C LEU A 856 -39.53 -7.15 36.92
N GLU A 857 -38.84 -6.02 37.01
CA GLU A 857 -39.11 -4.67 36.51
C GLU A 857 -37.79 -3.87 36.56
N ASP A 858 -37.73 -2.84 35.70
CA ASP A 858 -37.12 -1.53 35.94
C ASP A 858 -35.61 -1.37 36.16
N HIS A 859 -34.93 -0.35 35.61
CA HIS A 859 -35.36 0.81 34.82
C HIS A 859 -34.11 1.42 34.14
N GLU A 860 -34.34 1.98 32.94
CA GLU A 860 -33.82 3.27 32.43
C GLU A 860 -32.30 3.55 32.45
N THR A 861 -31.66 3.89 31.33
CA THR A 861 -31.95 5.12 30.57
C THR A 861 -31.23 5.13 29.20
N GLN A 862 -31.98 5.53 28.16
CA GLN A 862 -31.63 6.42 27.04
C GLN A 862 -30.46 6.10 26.08
N GLU A 863 -30.56 6.26 24.76
CA GLU A 863 -31.68 6.48 23.84
C GLU A 863 -31.08 6.36 22.42
N ARG A 864 -31.82 5.69 21.53
CA ARG A 864 -31.60 5.70 20.08
C ARG A 864 -31.86 7.10 19.51
N ILE A 865 -31.23 7.46 18.39
CA ILE A 865 -31.97 7.92 17.19
C ILE A 865 -31.11 7.73 15.93
N ILE A 866 -31.77 7.17 14.93
CA ILE A 866 -31.35 6.88 13.57
C ILE A 866 -31.58 8.11 12.67
N PHE A 867 -30.69 8.30 11.70
CA PHE A 867 -30.85 9.20 10.56
C PHE A 867 -32.13 8.95 9.75
N SER A 868 -32.80 10.02 9.29
CA SER A 868 -33.34 10.01 7.94
C SER A 868 -33.34 11.41 7.30
N VAL A 869 -33.06 11.39 6.01
CA VAL A 869 -32.84 12.51 5.09
C VAL A 869 -34.17 12.90 4.45
N THR A 870 -34.48 14.19 4.35
CA THR A 870 -35.11 14.78 3.15
C THR A 870 -35.10 16.30 3.18
N GLY A 871 -34.60 16.90 2.09
CA GLY A 871 -35.37 17.92 1.35
C GLY A 871 -35.33 19.38 1.81
N ARG A 872 -34.47 20.15 1.11
CA ARG A 872 -34.82 21.40 0.41
C ARG A 872 -35.36 22.62 1.22
N THR A 873 -34.56 23.68 1.16
CA THR A 873 -34.92 25.00 0.60
C THR A 873 -35.36 26.13 1.57
N LEU A 874 -34.58 27.22 1.49
CA LEU A 874 -34.90 28.66 1.66
C LEU A 874 -35.11 29.29 3.06
N LEU A 875 -34.13 30.15 3.41
CA LEU A 875 -34.23 31.62 3.54
C LEU A 875 -34.90 32.21 4.82
N PHE A 876 -34.06 32.93 5.58
CA PHE A 876 -34.33 34.05 6.52
C PHE A 876 -35.45 33.90 7.57
N LEU A 877 -35.07 33.61 8.82
CA LEU A 877 -34.89 34.59 9.91
C LEU A 877 -34.24 33.88 11.10
#